data_AF-A0A345V331-F1
#
_entry.id   AF-A0A345V331-F1
#
_cell.length_a   1.000
_cell.length_b   1.000
_cell.length_c   1.000
_cell.angle_alpha   90.00
_cell.angle_beta   90.00
_cell.angle_gamma   90.00
#
_symmetry.space_group_name_H-M   'P 1'
#
loop_
_entity.id
_entity.type
_entity.pdbx_description
1 polymer ?
#
loop_
_entity_poly.entity_id
_entity_poly.type
_entity_poly.pdbx_seq_one_letter_code
_entity_poly.pdbx_strand_id
1 'polypeptide(L)'
;MTQGLRIYRGRIYAEVQYTSTGTVMVGWDDGAGTYRATRSKEAHPSGPALHFDSRSNTWRVGEPPETGVLIESAVHRPAVNSQDTPPQALAPVTQSNTPAVYIDTRHYVWDSTTNHHHGYVVMHRRMRLDDSVGPLSHHAFQDDNGSFVSVERPAHPIDQPAQLLTAWTDRDIWNLYGLQGTDITRFRTEAHRTGRKPQWASVRTDRMENVYLYDELRRWLGPDMDRDMFNRLLEHQKRTPAEWVKHLESVSLHRAPPSPQSPLPQRSTPQTPVQQSPSPRQPTPDISETRNTTPSTYGDQRYYTWDLEKSNFHGYVEMQRKPGLDDSHGPLNQLAFREGAGLTVVKATDYSIYQETVLRPFWRDIDIWNLYRIEGPDIVRFRRDVALHQKPPGWVKQRKYPSRREQLFDYLRLWTNLDSPLKSREQVLARFRPYNLSLQQLAKLCKELSPTGQFKHLINDEVPGWVRTHQDRTRLVTNEKLFDPFLPEINAEIIRLRNQGEGTSLLKASLTAPFFQGLLRLSGFKRNKHNYLYRTDTPAMFKVDDRTPFDIARPAAMTPRSVSAVGATSEIPVSAMFSLKTAMDFANEAKGVAGKGVHQTTSGTSTPPAQRIQFCYLLDTRNVEVVAGQDNRVYNPTRFERSPADGTTWFPSMKMEGHVSMSPIGFTSRRVWLVNSNMTRAATVEDIHLQALTRATGSDQNAADAIEERTRAGELNRNEYDVLIDDVATAGKRTIELPTGQDIFSNDIVFPPETITL
;
A
#
# COMPACT_ATOMS: atom_id res chain seq x y z
N MET A 1 41.43 39.34 -25.30
CA MET A 1 40.59 40.52 -25.55
C MET A 1 39.28 39.98 -26.05
N THR A 2 38.32 39.74 -25.15
CA THR A 2 36.97 39.29 -25.54
C THR A 2 36.35 40.28 -26.53
N GLN A 3 35.54 39.77 -27.46
CA GLN A 3 34.88 40.53 -28.54
C GLN A 3 33.78 41.45 -27.96
N GLY A 4 34.13 42.50 -27.21
CA GLY A 4 33.19 43.42 -26.58
C GLY A 4 32.23 42.84 -25.52
N LEU A 5 32.34 41.54 -25.22
CA LEU A 5 31.46 40.81 -24.29
C LEU A 5 32.08 40.69 -22.88
N ARG A 6 31.24 40.82 -21.86
CA ARG A 6 31.52 40.74 -20.42
C ARG A 6 30.46 39.88 -19.74
N ILE A 7 30.83 39.16 -18.68
CA ILE A 7 29.88 38.33 -17.89
C ILE A 7 29.83 38.86 -16.47
N TYR A 8 28.62 39.10 -15.95
CA TYR A 8 28.40 39.52 -14.56
C TYR A 8 27.18 38.80 -13.98
N ARG A 9 27.35 38.17 -12.80
CA ARG A 9 26.29 37.38 -12.11
C ARG A 9 25.54 36.40 -13.03
N GLY A 10 26.29 35.63 -13.82
CA GLY A 10 25.73 34.61 -14.73
C GLY A 10 24.97 35.16 -15.95
N ARG A 11 25.16 36.44 -16.29
CA ARG A 11 24.49 37.11 -17.42
C ARG A 11 25.52 37.75 -18.34
N ILE A 12 25.25 37.72 -19.64
CA ILE A 12 26.14 38.24 -20.69
C ILE A 12 25.76 39.69 -21.00
N TYR A 13 26.77 40.54 -21.12
CA TYR A 13 26.65 41.96 -21.45
C TYR A 13 27.58 42.31 -22.60
N ALA A 14 27.11 43.13 -23.53
CA ALA A 14 27.88 43.70 -24.62
C ALA A 14 28.10 45.20 -24.40
N GLU A 15 29.28 45.71 -24.76
CA GLU A 15 29.45 47.15 -25.02
C GLU A 15 28.90 47.47 -26.41
N VAL A 16 27.73 48.12 -26.42
CA VAL A 16 27.00 48.51 -27.63
C VAL A 16 27.21 50.00 -27.88
N GLN A 17 27.53 50.34 -29.12
CA GLN A 17 27.80 51.71 -29.55
C GLN A 17 26.67 52.18 -30.46
N TYR A 18 25.96 53.22 -30.02
CA TYR A 18 24.83 53.82 -30.73
C TYR A 18 25.10 55.31 -30.98
N THR A 19 24.62 56.20 -30.11
CA THR A 19 25.04 57.62 -30.05
C THR A 19 26.07 57.88 -28.93
N SER A 20 26.05 57.06 -27.89
CA SER A 20 27.10 56.90 -26.88
C SER A 20 27.35 55.41 -26.64
N THR A 21 28.45 55.07 -25.98
CA THR A 21 28.78 53.67 -25.64
C THR A 21 28.04 53.26 -24.37
N GLY A 22 27.17 52.25 -24.46
CA GLY A 22 26.37 51.73 -23.36
C GLY A 22 26.61 50.23 -23.13
N THR A 23 26.53 49.77 -21.89
CA THR A 23 26.55 48.34 -21.57
C THR A 23 25.12 47.77 -21.59
N VAL A 24 24.87 46.82 -22.48
CA VAL A 24 23.53 46.22 -22.70
C VAL A 24 23.60 44.72 -22.40
N MET A 25 22.59 44.18 -21.72
CA MET A 25 22.50 42.73 -21.49
C MET A 25 22.02 42.03 -22.77
N VAL A 26 22.64 40.91 -23.12
CA VAL A 26 22.42 40.21 -24.40
C VAL A 26 22.12 38.73 -24.19
N GLY A 27 21.27 38.19 -25.06
CA GLY A 27 21.02 36.76 -25.21
C GLY A 27 21.32 36.33 -26.65
N TRP A 28 21.64 35.07 -26.86
CA TRP A 28 21.81 34.52 -28.21
C TRP A 28 20.44 34.29 -28.87
N ASP A 29 20.31 34.60 -30.16
CA ASP A 29 19.11 34.38 -30.97
C ASP A 29 19.46 33.49 -32.17
N ASP A 30 19.09 32.21 -32.09
CA ASP A 30 19.31 31.22 -33.15
C ASP A 30 18.54 31.53 -34.44
N GLY A 31 17.45 32.30 -34.38
CA GLY A 31 16.71 32.75 -35.56
C GLY A 31 17.42 33.84 -36.35
N ALA A 32 18.29 34.61 -35.69
CA ALA A 32 19.09 35.67 -36.31
C ALA A 32 20.59 35.33 -36.45
N GLY A 33 21.04 34.22 -35.86
CA GLY A 33 22.45 33.79 -35.87
C GLY A 33 23.40 34.76 -35.18
N THR A 34 22.90 35.59 -34.25
CA THR A 34 23.70 36.61 -33.54
C THR A 34 23.13 36.93 -32.16
N TYR A 35 23.88 37.72 -31.37
CA TYR A 35 23.40 38.23 -30.09
C TYR A 35 22.34 39.32 -30.27
N ARG A 36 21.30 39.28 -29.42
CA ARG A 36 20.19 40.23 -29.39
C ARG A 36 20.07 40.82 -27.98
N ALA A 37 19.75 42.12 -27.88
CA ALA A 37 19.54 42.77 -26.59
C ALA A 37 18.34 42.15 -25.84
N THR A 38 18.43 42.00 -24.52
CA THR A 38 17.39 41.36 -23.69
C THR A 38 17.22 42.02 -22.33
N ARG A 39 16.00 42.05 -21.78
CA ARG A 39 15.72 42.62 -20.46
C ARG A 39 15.88 41.58 -19.35
N SER A 40 16.17 42.09 -18.15
CA SER A 40 16.46 41.32 -16.92
C SER A 40 15.44 40.23 -16.52
N LYS A 41 14.22 40.26 -17.09
CA LYS A 41 13.07 39.40 -16.76
C LYS A 41 12.48 38.68 -17.98
N GLU A 42 13.11 38.78 -19.15
CA GLU A 42 12.62 38.13 -20.38
C GLU A 42 13.25 36.73 -20.53
N ALA A 43 12.43 35.74 -20.91
CA ALA A 43 12.88 34.35 -21.06
C ALA A 43 13.58 34.08 -22.39
N HIS A 44 13.31 34.90 -23.41
CA HIS A 44 13.95 34.86 -24.73
C HIS A 44 14.31 36.31 -25.13
N PRO A 45 15.43 36.55 -25.83
CA PRO A 45 15.83 37.90 -26.21
C PRO A 45 14.87 38.48 -27.27
N SER A 46 14.34 39.68 -27.02
CA SER A 46 13.33 40.33 -27.88
C SER A 46 13.71 41.74 -28.35
N GLY A 47 14.87 42.25 -27.96
CA GLY A 47 15.39 43.56 -28.40
C GLY A 47 15.95 43.55 -29.83
N PRO A 48 16.69 44.60 -30.25
CA PRO A 48 17.39 44.61 -31.53
C PRO A 48 18.53 43.59 -31.59
N ALA A 49 18.76 43.04 -32.79
CA ALA A 49 19.92 42.21 -33.10
C ALA A 49 21.19 43.08 -33.16
N LEU A 50 22.31 42.51 -32.71
CA LEU A 50 23.59 43.18 -32.60
C LEU A 50 24.62 42.50 -33.51
N HIS A 51 25.45 43.29 -34.17
CA HIS A 51 26.59 42.81 -34.96
C HIS A 51 27.90 43.33 -34.38
N PHE A 52 28.92 42.49 -34.39
CA PHE A 52 30.24 42.81 -33.84
C PHE A 52 31.11 43.55 -34.87
N ASP A 53 31.57 44.76 -34.56
CA ASP A 53 32.58 45.47 -35.35
C ASP A 53 33.98 45.10 -34.84
N SER A 54 34.72 44.34 -35.65
CA SER A 54 36.08 43.89 -35.35
C SER A 54 37.13 45.00 -35.33
N ARG A 55 36.84 46.18 -35.87
CA ARG A 55 37.75 47.35 -35.87
C ARG A 55 37.63 48.18 -34.59
N SER A 56 36.41 48.38 -34.08
CA SER A 56 36.18 49.10 -32.80
C SER A 56 36.10 48.17 -31.58
N ASN A 57 36.03 46.85 -31.78
CA ASN A 57 35.83 45.83 -30.74
C ASN A 57 34.55 46.08 -29.90
N THR A 58 33.53 46.68 -30.52
CA THR A 58 32.22 47.02 -29.94
C THR A 58 31.09 46.46 -30.80
N TRP A 59 29.91 46.31 -30.21
CA TRP A 59 28.71 45.83 -30.89
C TRP A 59 27.86 47.00 -31.39
N ARG A 60 27.15 46.84 -32.50
CA ARG A 60 26.19 47.83 -33.04
C ARG A 60 24.84 47.20 -33.30
N VAL A 61 23.78 47.99 -33.14
CA VAL A 61 22.43 47.60 -33.56
C VAL A 61 22.40 47.51 -35.08
N GLY A 62 21.95 46.38 -35.62
CA GLY A 62 21.67 46.27 -37.05
C GLY A 62 20.42 47.08 -37.42
N GLU A 63 20.52 47.96 -38.41
CA GLU A 63 19.32 48.49 -39.07
C GLU A 63 18.59 47.36 -39.82
N PRO A 64 17.25 47.36 -39.84
CA PRO A 64 16.50 46.32 -40.53
C PRO A 64 16.73 46.41 -42.05
N PRO A 65 16.81 45.28 -42.77
CA PRO A 65 16.87 45.33 -44.23
C PRO A 65 15.57 45.93 -44.77
N GLU A 66 15.69 46.97 -45.60
CA GLU A 66 14.53 47.60 -46.25
C GLU A 66 13.82 46.60 -47.18
N THR A 67 12.49 46.71 -47.22
CA THR A 67 11.65 46.04 -48.21
C THR A 67 11.97 46.53 -49.63
N GLY A 68 12.71 45.71 -50.39
CA GLY A 68 12.94 45.86 -51.82
C GLY A 68 12.59 44.56 -52.56
N VAL A 69 11.69 44.63 -53.52
CA VAL A 69 11.05 43.46 -54.17
C VAL A 69 11.73 43.14 -55.52
N LEU A 70 11.76 41.86 -55.91
CA LEU A 70 11.33 41.30 -57.23
C LEU A 70 12.22 40.13 -57.74
N ILE A 71 11.58 38.99 -58.06
CA ILE A 71 11.67 38.23 -59.35
C ILE A 71 13.07 37.72 -59.78
N GLU A 72 13.35 36.49 -60.22
CA GLU A 72 12.60 35.25 -60.51
C GLU A 72 13.62 34.06 -60.41
N SER A 73 13.47 32.81 -60.86
CA SER A 73 12.45 32.10 -61.66
C SER A 73 12.30 30.63 -61.18
N ALA A 74 11.58 29.80 -61.94
CA ALA A 74 11.48 28.36 -61.74
C ALA A 74 12.07 27.57 -62.92
N VAL A 75 12.25 26.25 -62.69
CA VAL A 75 12.45 25.20 -63.72
C VAL A 75 13.78 25.21 -64.48
N HIS A 76 14.67 24.26 -64.17
CA HIS A 76 14.93 23.13 -65.09
C HIS A 76 15.54 21.92 -64.40
N ARG A 77 14.99 20.75 -64.75
CA ARG A 77 15.49 19.40 -64.44
C ARG A 77 16.48 19.00 -65.55
N PRO A 78 17.45 18.12 -65.25
CA PRO A 78 17.60 16.96 -66.13
C PRO A 78 17.38 15.66 -65.38
N ALA A 79 16.76 14.69 -66.05
CA ALA A 79 16.77 13.30 -65.63
C ALA A 79 17.81 12.54 -66.46
N VAL A 80 18.53 11.60 -65.84
CA VAL A 80 19.29 10.57 -66.54
C VAL A 80 18.86 9.22 -65.95
N ASN A 81 18.57 8.27 -66.84
CA ASN A 81 17.96 6.99 -66.49
C ASN A 81 18.95 6.05 -65.79
N SER A 82 18.43 5.20 -64.90
CA SER A 82 19.16 4.06 -64.34
C SER A 82 18.54 2.75 -64.83
N GLN A 83 19.17 2.12 -65.83
CA GLN A 83 19.05 0.69 -66.10
C GLN A 83 20.45 0.13 -66.38
N ASP A 84 20.67 -1.10 -65.91
CA ASP A 84 21.82 -1.99 -66.13
C ASP A 84 23.19 -1.64 -65.51
N THR A 85 23.45 -2.20 -64.33
CA THR A 85 24.70 -2.90 -63.96
C THR A 85 24.47 -3.77 -62.70
N PRO A 86 25.25 -4.85 -62.44
CA PRO A 86 24.75 -6.02 -61.69
C PRO A 86 24.92 -5.95 -60.15
N PRO A 87 24.29 -6.86 -59.38
CA PRO A 87 24.36 -6.84 -57.93
C PRO A 87 25.76 -7.19 -57.41
N GLN A 88 26.50 -6.18 -56.92
CA GLN A 88 27.66 -6.43 -56.07
C GLN A 88 27.19 -6.97 -54.71
N ALA A 89 27.85 -8.03 -54.26
CA ALA A 89 27.50 -8.72 -53.02
C ALA A 89 27.62 -7.80 -51.80
N LEU A 90 26.63 -7.87 -50.91
CA LEU A 90 26.65 -7.20 -49.62
C LEU A 90 27.86 -7.66 -48.79
N ALA A 91 28.83 -6.76 -48.59
CA ALA A 91 29.89 -6.96 -47.60
C ALA A 91 29.28 -6.99 -46.18
N PRO A 92 29.86 -7.76 -45.24
CA PRO A 92 29.36 -7.81 -43.86
C PRO A 92 29.49 -6.44 -43.18
N VAL A 93 28.41 -5.99 -42.56
CA VAL A 93 28.32 -4.67 -41.90
C VAL A 93 28.93 -4.74 -40.51
N THR A 94 30.19 -4.36 -40.37
CA THR A 94 30.91 -4.24 -39.09
C THR A 94 30.76 -2.86 -38.45
N GLN A 95 30.84 -2.83 -37.12
CA GLN A 95 30.87 -1.61 -36.31
C GLN A 95 32.10 -0.73 -36.62
N SER A 96 31.90 0.59 -36.71
CA SER A 96 32.96 1.58 -36.91
C SER A 96 33.84 1.67 -35.67
N ASN A 97 35.09 1.21 -35.76
CA ASN A 97 35.99 1.12 -34.61
C ASN A 97 36.92 2.35 -34.53
N THR A 98 36.34 3.53 -34.28
CA THR A 98 37.11 4.80 -34.19
C THR A 98 37.77 4.92 -32.81
N PRO A 99 39.10 5.14 -32.72
CA PRO A 99 39.76 5.36 -31.44
C PRO A 99 39.31 6.67 -30.77
N ALA A 100 39.21 6.68 -29.44
CA ALA A 100 38.78 7.84 -28.67
C ALA A 100 39.79 9.01 -28.78
N VAL A 101 39.33 10.17 -29.25
CA VAL A 101 40.14 11.39 -29.35
C VAL A 101 39.81 12.29 -28.16
N TYR A 102 40.73 12.36 -27.19
CA TYR A 102 40.58 13.22 -26.01
C TYR A 102 40.85 14.69 -26.33
N ILE A 103 40.00 15.59 -25.81
CA ILE A 103 40.08 17.03 -26.02
C ILE A 103 40.90 17.66 -24.88
N ASP A 104 41.92 18.44 -25.24
CA ASP A 104 42.66 19.24 -24.26
C ASP A 104 41.82 20.43 -23.78
N THR A 105 41.19 20.27 -22.61
CA THR A 105 40.30 21.27 -22.00
C THR A 105 40.95 22.63 -21.74
N ARG A 106 42.30 22.71 -21.76
CA ARG A 106 43.03 23.99 -21.66
C ARG A 106 42.84 24.87 -22.89
N HIS A 107 42.53 24.29 -24.04
CA HIS A 107 42.34 25.00 -25.31
C HIS A 107 40.88 25.33 -25.63
N TYR A 108 39.92 24.84 -24.83
CA TYR A 108 38.49 25.00 -25.11
C TYR A 108 37.71 25.58 -23.91
N VAL A 109 36.52 26.11 -24.18
CA VAL A 109 35.53 26.62 -23.22
C VAL A 109 34.16 26.05 -23.58
N TRP A 110 33.37 25.74 -22.57
CA TRP A 110 32.03 25.18 -22.71
C TRP A 110 31.16 25.70 -21.56
N ASP A 111 29.85 25.72 -21.75
CA ASP A 111 28.90 25.99 -20.68
C ASP A 111 28.60 24.66 -19.96
N SER A 112 28.91 24.61 -18.66
CA SER A 112 28.63 23.44 -17.80
C SER A 112 27.21 23.45 -17.22
N THR A 113 26.42 24.49 -17.49
CA THR A 113 25.03 24.64 -17.04
C THR A 113 24.01 24.31 -18.13
N THR A 114 24.43 24.25 -19.40
CA THR A 114 23.57 23.80 -20.51
C THR A 114 23.32 22.29 -20.43
N ASN A 115 22.06 21.90 -20.28
CA ASN A 115 21.66 20.51 -20.09
C ASN A 115 21.06 19.92 -21.38
N HIS A 116 21.89 19.34 -22.24
CA HIS A 116 21.44 18.68 -23.48
C HIS A 116 20.82 17.30 -23.18
N HIS A 117 19.65 17.03 -23.76
CA HIS A 117 18.88 15.80 -23.52
C HIS A 117 19.62 14.49 -23.85
N HIS A 118 20.62 14.57 -24.73
CA HIS A 118 21.41 13.42 -25.20
C HIS A 118 22.78 13.27 -24.51
N GLY A 119 23.12 14.17 -23.58
CA GLY A 119 24.38 14.13 -22.81
C GLY A 119 25.61 14.75 -23.51
N TYR A 120 25.41 15.42 -24.65
CA TYR A 120 26.48 16.12 -25.37
C TYR A 120 26.98 17.35 -24.60
N VAL A 121 28.27 17.66 -24.76
CA VAL A 121 28.88 18.94 -24.39
C VAL A 121 29.46 19.57 -25.64
N VAL A 122 29.06 20.81 -25.93
CA VAL A 122 29.61 21.59 -27.05
C VAL A 122 30.73 22.46 -26.52
N MET A 123 31.94 22.28 -27.05
CA MET A 123 33.15 22.95 -26.61
C MET A 123 33.69 23.84 -27.72
N HIS A 124 33.92 25.13 -27.45
CA HIS A 124 34.43 26.12 -28.41
C HIS A 124 35.88 26.48 -28.11
N ARG A 125 36.69 26.69 -29.14
CA ARG A 125 38.11 27.00 -28.98
C ARG A 125 38.31 28.34 -28.25
N ARG A 126 39.24 28.37 -27.31
CA ARG A 126 39.58 29.58 -26.55
C ARG A 126 40.17 30.65 -27.48
N MET A 127 39.80 31.89 -27.19
CA MET A 127 40.21 33.04 -27.97
C MET A 127 41.74 33.24 -27.95
N ARG A 128 42.30 33.59 -29.12
CA ARG A 128 43.75 33.72 -29.42
C ARG A 128 44.51 32.40 -29.63
N LEU A 129 43.82 31.27 -29.80
CA LEU A 129 44.40 30.05 -30.35
C LEU A 129 44.00 29.89 -31.82
N ASP A 130 44.95 29.56 -32.68
CA ASP A 130 44.74 29.29 -34.10
C ASP A 130 44.40 27.80 -34.35
N ASP A 131 44.32 27.40 -35.62
CA ASP A 131 43.85 26.08 -36.02
C ASP A 131 44.86 24.95 -35.71
N SER A 132 46.08 25.27 -35.27
CA SER A 132 47.08 24.28 -34.83
C SER A 132 46.69 23.51 -33.56
N VAL A 133 45.77 24.04 -32.73
CA VAL A 133 45.27 23.36 -31.51
C VAL A 133 43.96 22.61 -31.72
N GLY A 134 43.45 22.55 -32.96
CA GLY A 134 42.23 21.84 -33.33
C GLY A 134 41.07 22.73 -33.81
N PRO A 135 39.91 22.12 -34.12
CA PRO A 135 38.78 22.77 -34.78
C PRO A 135 38.13 23.88 -33.92
N LEU A 136 37.33 24.73 -34.56
CA LEU A 136 36.64 25.84 -33.87
C LEU A 136 35.68 25.35 -32.76
N SER A 137 35.07 24.18 -32.96
CA SER A 137 34.19 23.54 -31.98
C SER A 137 34.25 22.02 -32.03
N HIS A 138 34.04 21.38 -30.88
CA HIS A 138 33.83 19.95 -30.72
C HIS A 138 32.43 19.67 -30.16
N HIS A 139 31.84 18.56 -30.60
CA HIS A 139 30.84 17.83 -29.80
C HIS A 139 31.59 16.76 -29.00
N ALA A 140 31.30 16.65 -27.71
CA ALA A 140 31.99 15.73 -26.82
C ALA A 140 31.03 14.97 -25.90
N PHE A 141 31.43 13.76 -25.52
CA PHE A 141 30.90 13.10 -24.33
C PHE A 141 31.96 13.09 -23.22
N GLN A 142 31.51 13.16 -21.98
CA GLN A 142 32.38 13.00 -20.82
C GLN A 142 32.48 11.51 -20.45
N ASP A 143 33.70 11.02 -20.23
CA ASP A 143 33.95 9.68 -19.68
C ASP A 143 33.80 9.64 -18.14
N ASP A 144 34.02 8.47 -17.53
CA ASP A 144 33.89 8.31 -16.07
C ASP A 144 35.02 8.99 -15.28
N ASN A 145 36.16 9.26 -15.95
CA ASN A 145 37.28 10.00 -15.39
C ASN A 145 37.07 11.53 -15.48
N GLY A 146 35.92 11.98 -16.00
CA GLY A 146 35.59 13.38 -16.19
C GLY A 146 36.24 14.03 -17.41
N SER A 147 36.95 13.26 -18.25
CA SER A 147 37.64 13.72 -19.46
C SER A 147 36.69 13.77 -20.66
N PHE A 148 36.93 14.69 -21.58
CA PHE A 148 36.08 14.89 -22.75
C PHE A 148 36.63 14.19 -23.98
N VAL A 149 35.84 13.28 -24.56
CA VAL A 149 36.13 12.58 -25.80
C VAL A 149 35.35 13.26 -26.93
N SER A 150 36.05 13.71 -27.97
CA SER A 150 35.44 14.24 -29.18
C SER A 150 34.67 13.15 -29.90
N VAL A 151 33.43 13.45 -30.29
CA VAL A 151 32.55 12.56 -31.03
C VAL A 151 32.02 13.22 -32.31
N GLU A 152 31.59 12.38 -33.25
CA GLU A 152 30.92 12.86 -34.47
C GLU A 152 29.68 13.71 -34.14
N ARG A 153 29.47 14.80 -34.89
CA ARG A 153 28.30 15.68 -34.75
C ARG A 153 27.02 14.86 -35.01
N PRO A 154 26.03 14.91 -34.11
CA PRO A 154 24.76 14.21 -34.33
C PRO A 154 23.99 14.80 -35.51
N ALA A 155 23.30 13.93 -36.26
CA ALA A 155 22.43 14.31 -37.37
C ALA A 155 21.08 14.93 -36.94
N HIS A 156 20.81 14.98 -35.63
CA HIS A 156 19.56 15.44 -35.02
C HIS A 156 19.81 16.55 -33.98
N PRO A 157 18.81 17.39 -33.66
CA PRO A 157 18.95 18.42 -32.62
C PRO A 157 19.23 17.81 -31.23
N ILE A 158 20.27 18.30 -30.55
CA ILE A 158 20.69 17.80 -29.22
C ILE A 158 19.85 18.33 -28.05
N ASP A 159 19.10 19.40 -28.30
CA ASP A 159 18.21 20.09 -27.36
C ASP A 159 16.79 19.52 -27.32
N GLN A 160 16.55 18.39 -28.00
CA GLN A 160 15.28 17.68 -27.99
C GLN A 160 15.50 16.25 -27.45
N PRO A 161 14.49 15.63 -26.82
CA PRO A 161 14.58 14.22 -26.42
C PRO A 161 14.55 13.27 -27.62
N ALA A 162 15.14 12.09 -27.45
CA ALA A 162 15.18 11.07 -28.49
C ALA A 162 13.78 10.64 -28.95
N GLN A 163 13.51 10.69 -30.25
CA GLN A 163 12.23 10.25 -30.82
C GLN A 163 12.03 8.73 -30.77
N LEU A 164 13.13 7.96 -30.84
CA LEU A 164 13.14 6.50 -30.76
C LEU A 164 14.04 6.05 -29.60
N LEU A 165 13.56 5.09 -28.81
CA LEU A 165 14.25 4.54 -27.63
C LEU A 165 14.60 5.61 -26.57
N THR A 166 13.57 6.27 -26.06
CA THR A 166 13.66 7.33 -25.02
C THR A 166 14.37 6.91 -23.74
N ALA A 167 14.49 5.61 -23.45
CA ALA A 167 15.21 5.08 -22.28
C ALA A 167 16.75 5.11 -22.41
N TRP A 168 17.29 5.48 -23.57
CA TRP A 168 18.72 5.68 -23.82
C TRP A 168 19.00 7.13 -24.20
N THR A 169 20.02 7.73 -23.59
CA THR A 169 20.71 8.91 -24.14
C THR A 169 21.74 8.47 -25.19
N ASP A 170 22.23 9.40 -26.02
CA ASP A 170 23.31 9.05 -26.97
C ASP A 170 24.63 8.77 -26.23
N ARG A 171 24.86 9.46 -25.10
CA ARG A 171 25.96 9.15 -24.17
C ARG A 171 25.90 7.71 -23.66
N ASP A 172 24.73 7.16 -23.36
CA ASP A 172 24.60 5.77 -22.89
C ASP A 172 25.02 4.77 -23.97
N ILE A 173 24.54 4.97 -25.20
CA ILE A 173 24.84 4.11 -26.36
C ILE A 173 26.34 4.19 -26.70
N TRP A 174 26.92 5.40 -26.69
CA TRP A 174 28.35 5.61 -26.84
C TRP A 174 29.17 4.96 -25.71
N ASN A 175 28.74 5.10 -24.46
CA ASN A 175 29.53 4.64 -23.33
C ASN A 175 29.72 3.12 -23.34
N LEU A 176 28.66 2.37 -23.63
CA LEU A 176 28.68 0.90 -23.62
C LEU A 176 29.16 0.28 -24.93
N TYR A 177 28.68 0.78 -26.07
CA TYR A 177 28.93 0.18 -27.38
C TYR A 177 30.02 0.91 -28.18
N GLY A 178 30.42 2.13 -27.80
CA GLY A 178 31.40 2.93 -28.56
C GLY A 178 30.85 3.57 -29.84
N LEU A 179 29.54 3.52 -30.06
CA LEU A 179 28.90 4.09 -31.25
C LEU A 179 28.82 5.61 -31.15
N GLN A 180 28.86 6.29 -32.30
CA GLN A 180 28.71 7.75 -32.40
C GLN A 180 27.96 8.16 -33.67
N GLY A 181 27.49 9.41 -33.71
CA GLY A 181 26.86 10.04 -34.88
C GLY A 181 25.85 9.16 -35.64
N THR A 182 26.21 8.77 -36.85
CA THR A 182 25.31 7.98 -37.72
C THR A 182 25.07 6.55 -37.24
N ASP A 183 26.05 5.92 -36.56
CA ASP A 183 25.89 4.57 -36.00
C ASP A 183 24.88 4.53 -34.84
N ILE A 184 24.78 5.59 -34.02
CA ILE A 184 23.74 5.70 -32.98
C ILE A 184 22.34 5.78 -33.63
N THR A 185 22.22 6.52 -34.72
CA THR A 185 20.96 6.59 -35.49
C THR A 185 20.58 5.22 -36.03
N ARG A 186 21.54 4.49 -36.64
CA ARG A 186 21.32 3.11 -37.12
C ARG A 186 20.89 2.17 -35.99
N PHE A 187 21.57 2.23 -34.84
CA PHE A 187 21.24 1.44 -33.66
C PHE A 187 19.79 1.69 -33.21
N ARG A 188 19.40 2.95 -33.00
CA ARG A 188 18.04 3.32 -32.57
C ARG A 188 16.98 2.84 -33.56
N THR A 189 17.20 3.05 -34.86
CA THR A 189 16.25 2.63 -35.92
C THR A 189 16.11 1.11 -36.00
N GLU A 190 17.21 0.36 -35.96
CA GLU A 190 17.16 -1.11 -36.05
C GLU A 190 16.56 -1.74 -34.79
N ALA A 191 16.96 -1.28 -33.60
CA ALA A 191 16.43 -1.75 -32.33
C ALA A 191 14.93 -1.44 -32.19
N HIS A 192 14.47 -0.26 -32.61
CA HIS A 192 13.04 0.07 -32.65
C HIS A 192 12.26 -0.81 -33.64
N ARG A 193 12.81 -1.04 -34.85
CA ARG A 193 12.17 -1.86 -35.89
C ARG A 193 12.09 -3.34 -35.54
N THR A 194 13.14 -3.89 -34.93
CA THR A 194 13.25 -5.33 -34.64
C THR A 194 12.77 -5.71 -33.25
N GLY A 195 12.67 -4.73 -32.34
CA GLY A 195 12.44 -4.98 -30.92
C GLY A 195 13.59 -5.71 -30.23
N ARG A 196 14.80 -5.76 -30.81
CA ARG A 196 15.96 -6.54 -30.31
C ARG A 196 17.25 -5.73 -30.36
N LYS A 197 18.28 -6.14 -29.61
CA LYS A 197 19.61 -5.54 -29.75
C LYS A 197 20.18 -5.84 -31.14
N PRO A 198 20.65 -4.83 -31.90
CA PRO A 198 21.38 -5.03 -33.15
C PRO A 198 22.61 -5.91 -32.90
N GLN A 199 22.78 -6.95 -33.71
CA GLN A 199 23.83 -7.95 -33.49
C GLN A 199 25.23 -7.43 -33.85
N TRP A 200 25.32 -6.40 -34.69
CA TRP A 200 26.57 -5.74 -35.06
C TRP A 200 27.12 -4.80 -33.97
N ALA A 201 26.31 -4.44 -32.96
CA ALA A 201 26.73 -3.56 -31.86
C ALA A 201 27.28 -4.39 -30.69
N SER A 202 28.60 -4.46 -30.58
CA SER A 202 29.30 -5.19 -29.51
C SER A 202 29.57 -4.31 -28.29
N VAL A 203 29.54 -4.91 -27.10
CA VAL A 203 29.94 -4.20 -25.86
C VAL A 203 31.46 -4.03 -25.90
N ARG A 204 31.95 -2.83 -25.57
CA ARG A 204 33.39 -2.57 -25.52
C ARG A 204 34.06 -3.42 -24.43
N THR A 205 35.29 -3.87 -24.67
CA THR A 205 36.05 -4.71 -23.73
C THR A 205 36.22 -4.06 -22.36
N ASP A 206 36.43 -2.73 -22.32
CA ASP A 206 36.56 -1.91 -21.10
C ASP A 206 35.22 -1.63 -20.39
N ARG A 207 34.12 -2.19 -20.91
CA ARG A 207 32.76 -2.10 -20.35
C ARG A 207 32.13 -3.46 -20.05
N MET A 208 32.91 -4.54 -20.15
CA MET A 208 32.50 -5.89 -19.76
C MET A 208 32.52 -6.08 -18.23
N GLU A 209 31.83 -5.19 -17.51
CA GLU A 209 31.67 -5.24 -16.06
C GLU A 209 30.18 -5.20 -15.70
N ASN A 210 29.82 -5.84 -14.58
CA ASN A 210 28.43 -5.95 -14.14
C ASN A 210 27.74 -4.58 -14.01
N VAL A 211 28.45 -3.52 -13.57
CA VAL A 211 27.84 -2.20 -13.37
C VAL A 211 27.26 -1.59 -14.66
N TYR A 212 27.98 -1.70 -15.79
CA TYR A 212 27.51 -1.20 -17.08
C TYR A 212 26.50 -2.15 -17.74
N LEU A 213 26.73 -3.46 -17.60
CA LEU A 213 25.85 -4.49 -18.17
C LEU A 213 24.48 -4.52 -17.49
N TYR A 214 24.40 -4.25 -16.19
CA TYR A 214 23.12 -4.21 -15.46
C TYR A 214 22.30 -2.99 -15.85
N ASP A 215 22.92 -1.81 -15.94
CA ASP A 215 22.23 -0.59 -16.39
C ASP A 215 21.70 -0.74 -17.82
N GLU A 216 22.38 -1.47 -18.70
CA GLU A 216 21.88 -1.78 -20.04
C GLU A 216 20.77 -2.83 -20.03
N LEU A 217 20.97 -3.96 -19.35
CA LEU A 217 19.94 -5.00 -19.21
C LEU A 217 18.65 -4.43 -18.61
N ARG A 218 18.76 -3.44 -17.71
CA ARG A 218 17.64 -2.68 -17.16
C ARG A 218 16.86 -1.96 -18.26
N ARG A 219 17.55 -1.18 -19.11
CA ARG A 219 16.90 -0.44 -20.22
C ARG A 219 16.18 -1.38 -21.20
N TRP A 220 16.71 -2.58 -21.47
CA TRP A 220 16.07 -3.57 -22.34
C TRP A 220 14.89 -4.32 -21.67
N LEU A 221 15.08 -4.79 -20.43
CA LEU A 221 14.19 -5.77 -19.77
C LEU A 221 13.20 -5.18 -18.76
N GLY A 222 13.39 -3.93 -18.35
CA GLY A 222 12.57 -3.26 -17.34
C GLY A 222 13.00 -1.80 -17.13
N PRO A 223 12.83 -0.92 -18.14
CA PRO A 223 13.31 0.47 -18.08
C PRO A 223 12.69 1.28 -16.93
N ASP A 224 11.47 0.93 -16.53
CA ASP A 224 10.69 1.56 -15.46
C ASP A 224 11.04 1.03 -14.05
N MET A 225 11.91 0.01 -13.95
CA MET A 225 12.33 -0.60 -12.68
C MET A 225 13.34 0.28 -11.92
N ASP A 226 13.31 0.28 -10.59
CA ASP A 226 14.36 0.91 -9.77
C ASP A 226 15.75 0.29 -10.04
N ARG A 227 16.79 1.12 -10.14
CA ARG A 227 18.14 0.68 -10.53
C ARG A 227 18.77 -0.25 -9.50
N ASP A 228 18.77 0.15 -8.23
CA ASP A 228 19.48 -0.61 -7.19
C ASP A 228 18.74 -1.93 -6.90
N MET A 229 17.41 -1.96 -7.09
CA MET A 229 16.62 -3.18 -7.10
C MET A 229 16.93 -4.09 -8.29
N PHE A 230 17.04 -3.55 -9.52
CA PHE A 230 17.41 -4.34 -10.70
C PHE A 230 18.81 -4.93 -10.55
N ASN A 231 19.77 -4.16 -10.02
CA ASN A 231 21.13 -4.63 -9.76
C ASN A 231 21.14 -5.79 -8.77
N ARG A 232 20.42 -5.69 -7.64
CA ARG A 232 20.26 -6.82 -6.69
C ARG A 232 19.69 -8.07 -7.34
N LEU A 233 18.70 -7.94 -8.25
CA LEU A 233 18.16 -9.10 -8.99
C LEU A 233 19.24 -9.81 -9.82
N LEU A 234 20.17 -9.08 -10.44
CA LEU A 234 21.22 -9.68 -11.26
C LEU A 234 22.42 -10.18 -10.44
N GLU A 235 22.76 -9.53 -9.32
CA GLU A 235 23.79 -10.00 -8.37
C GLU A 235 23.51 -11.43 -7.85
N HIS A 236 22.25 -11.76 -7.58
CA HIS A 236 21.87 -13.10 -7.12
C HIS A 236 22.07 -14.21 -8.17
N GLN A 237 22.13 -13.88 -9.48
CA GLN A 237 22.26 -14.88 -10.54
C GLN A 237 23.69 -15.43 -10.71
N LYS A 238 24.69 -14.87 -10.02
CA LYS A 238 26.10 -15.35 -9.99
C LYS A 238 26.75 -15.57 -11.36
N ARG A 239 26.30 -14.87 -12.41
CA ARG A 239 26.87 -14.96 -13.76
C ARG A 239 28.10 -14.08 -13.91
N THR A 240 29.01 -14.51 -14.77
CA THR A 240 30.16 -13.74 -15.21
C THR A 240 29.75 -12.63 -16.20
N PRO A 241 30.53 -11.53 -16.33
CA PRO A 241 30.25 -10.50 -17.33
C PRO A 241 30.17 -11.02 -18.77
N ALA A 242 30.94 -12.05 -19.12
CA ALA A 242 30.87 -12.69 -20.45
C ALA A 242 29.51 -13.38 -20.70
N GLU A 243 28.95 -14.05 -19.69
CA GLU A 243 27.60 -14.64 -19.78
C GLU A 243 26.51 -13.57 -19.82
N TRP A 244 26.72 -12.42 -19.19
CA TRP A 244 25.82 -11.27 -19.33
C TRP A 244 25.86 -10.64 -20.72
N VAL A 245 27.03 -10.51 -21.35
CA VAL A 245 27.14 -10.06 -22.76
C VAL A 245 26.42 -11.04 -23.70
N LYS A 246 26.60 -12.35 -23.52
CA LYS A 246 25.85 -13.37 -24.27
C LYS A 246 24.33 -13.33 -24.01
N HIS A 247 23.90 -12.95 -22.80
CA HIS A 247 22.49 -12.73 -22.52
C HIS A 247 21.98 -11.46 -23.23
N LEU A 248 22.77 -10.39 -23.25
CA LEU A 248 22.48 -9.11 -23.92
C LEU A 248 22.37 -9.24 -25.45
N GLU A 249 22.91 -10.29 -26.07
CA GLU A 249 22.67 -10.61 -27.49
C GLU A 249 21.25 -11.13 -27.76
N SER A 250 20.57 -11.68 -26.76
CA SER A 250 19.22 -12.29 -26.89
C SER A 250 18.07 -11.44 -26.33
N VAL A 251 18.33 -10.25 -25.78
CA VAL A 251 17.29 -9.39 -25.20
C VAL A 251 16.36 -8.79 -26.26
N SER A 252 15.13 -8.54 -25.85
CA SER A 252 14.10 -7.86 -26.66
C SER A 252 13.45 -6.75 -25.83
N LEU A 253 13.10 -5.63 -26.47
CA LEU A 253 12.37 -4.53 -25.84
C LEU A 253 11.04 -5.01 -25.29
N HIS A 254 10.69 -4.57 -24.08
CA HIS A 254 9.48 -4.99 -23.37
C HIS A 254 8.16 -4.68 -24.12
N ARG A 255 8.21 -3.87 -25.19
CA ARG A 255 7.05 -3.46 -26.00
C ARG A 255 7.31 -3.56 -27.51
N ALA A 256 7.03 -4.72 -28.09
CA ALA A 256 6.75 -4.86 -29.52
C ALA A 256 5.30 -5.38 -29.69
N PRO A 257 4.49 -4.85 -30.62
CA PRO A 257 3.22 -5.47 -30.98
C PRO A 257 3.45 -6.84 -31.63
N PRO A 258 2.50 -7.78 -31.56
CA PRO A 258 2.65 -9.08 -32.20
C PRO A 258 2.74 -8.91 -33.73
N SER A 259 3.80 -9.44 -34.33
CA SER A 259 3.94 -9.49 -35.79
C SER A 259 2.79 -10.28 -36.42
N PRO A 260 2.32 -9.91 -37.63
CA PRO A 260 1.34 -10.70 -38.38
C PRO A 260 1.81 -12.14 -38.59
N GLN A 261 0.85 -13.05 -38.64
CA GLN A 261 1.06 -14.50 -38.71
C GLN A 261 1.93 -14.90 -39.91
N SER A 262 2.92 -15.77 -39.67
CA SER A 262 3.37 -16.71 -40.71
C SER A 262 2.48 -17.96 -40.70
N PRO A 263 2.17 -18.59 -41.85
CA PRO A 263 1.09 -19.56 -41.93
C PRO A 263 1.39 -20.87 -41.20
N LEU A 264 0.35 -21.45 -40.60
CA LEU A 264 0.33 -22.88 -40.26
C LEU A 264 0.49 -23.71 -41.56
N PRO A 265 1.32 -24.76 -41.58
CA PRO A 265 1.30 -25.71 -42.69
C PRO A 265 -0.07 -26.42 -42.71
N GLN A 266 -0.77 -26.34 -43.84
CA GLN A 266 -2.06 -27.01 -44.05
C GLN A 266 -1.89 -28.51 -44.38
N ARG A 267 -3.03 -29.22 -44.24
CA ARG A 267 -3.38 -30.59 -44.67
C ARG A 267 -3.13 -31.71 -43.62
N SER A 268 -4.09 -32.59 -43.31
CA SER A 268 -5.42 -32.85 -43.91
C SER A 268 -6.48 -33.31 -42.90
N THR A 269 -7.75 -33.06 -43.22
CA THR A 269 -8.97 -33.77 -42.76
C THR A 269 -9.96 -33.80 -43.93
N PRO A 270 -11.04 -34.62 -43.94
CA PRO A 270 -11.48 -35.60 -42.95
C PRO A 270 -11.75 -37.03 -43.52
N GLN A 271 -11.79 -38.04 -42.65
CA GLN A 271 -12.65 -39.22 -42.83
C GLN A 271 -13.24 -39.69 -41.48
N THR A 272 -14.55 -39.90 -41.47
CA THR A 272 -15.40 -40.52 -40.43
C THR A 272 -16.72 -40.85 -41.17
N PRO A 273 -17.57 -41.82 -40.78
CA PRO A 273 -17.57 -42.60 -39.52
C PRO A 273 -17.83 -44.12 -39.67
N VAL A 274 -17.71 -44.88 -38.57
CA VAL A 274 -18.74 -45.87 -38.14
C VAL A 274 -18.83 -45.88 -36.60
N GLN A 275 -20.03 -46.11 -36.10
CA GLN A 275 -20.45 -46.14 -34.69
C GLN A 275 -19.79 -47.24 -33.85
N GLN A 276 -19.72 -47.03 -32.53
CA GLN A 276 -20.51 -47.84 -31.58
C GLN A 276 -20.69 -47.11 -30.24
N SER A 277 -21.93 -47.06 -29.76
CA SER A 277 -22.30 -46.74 -28.37
C SER A 277 -22.81 -48.02 -27.70
N PRO A 278 -22.83 -48.10 -26.37
CA PRO A 278 -24.09 -47.69 -25.71
C PRO A 278 -23.93 -46.89 -24.41
N SER A 279 -25.01 -46.17 -24.11
CA SER A 279 -25.27 -45.34 -22.92
C SER A 279 -25.70 -46.20 -21.70
N PRO A 280 -26.43 -45.67 -20.70
CA PRO A 280 -26.10 -44.61 -19.73
C PRO A 280 -26.22 -45.12 -18.26
N ARG A 281 -25.91 -44.28 -17.25
CA ARG A 281 -26.58 -44.41 -15.94
C ARG A 281 -26.75 -43.06 -15.21
N GLN A 282 -27.74 -43.04 -14.31
CA GLN A 282 -28.45 -41.89 -13.73
C GLN A 282 -27.90 -41.47 -12.33
N PRO A 283 -28.46 -40.41 -11.68
CA PRO A 283 -27.73 -39.61 -10.69
C PRO A 283 -28.05 -39.89 -9.20
N THR A 284 -27.18 -39.36 -8.33
CA THR A 284 -27.32 -39.06 -6.88
C THR A 284 -27.59 -40.25 -5.92
N PRO A 285 -27.11 -40.19 -4.65
CA PRO A 285 -27.64 -39.26 -3.65
C PRO A 285 -26.57 -38.53 -2.78
N ASP A 286 -27.04 -37.57 -1.99
CA ASP A 286 -26.30 -36.96 -0.88
C ASP A 286 -25.81 -38.01 0.13
N ILE A 287 -24.56 -37.85 0.59
CA ILE A 287 -24.14 -38.34 1.91
C ILE A 287 -23.40 -37.22 2.63
N SER A 288 -24.04 -36.68 3.67
CA SER A 288 -23.41 -35.79 4.65
C SER A 288 -22.47 -36.59 5.54
N GLU A 289 -21.21 -36.77 5.12
CA GLU A 289 -20.15 -37.19 6.04
C GLU A 289 -19.40 -35.98 6.60
N THR A 290 -19.69 -35.66 7.86
CA THR A 290 -18.82 -34.85 8.72
C THR A 290 -17.49 -35.56 8.92
N ARG A 291 -16.59 -35.43 7.94
CA ARG A 291 -15.20 -35.80 8.12
C ARG A 291 -14.57 -34.77 9.05
N ASN A 292 -14.42 -35.14 10.32
CA ASN A 292 -13.56 -34.45 11.26
C ASN A 292 -12.13 -34.47 10.69
N THR A 293 -11.77 -33.46 9.91
CA THR A 293 -10.39 -33.19 9.55
C THR A 293 -9.69 -32.68 10.81
N THR A 294 -9.10 -33.61 11.56
CA THR A 294 -7.91 -33.29 12.36
C THR A 294 -6.98 -32.44 11.49
N PRO A 295 -6.49 -31.29 11.98
CA PRO A 295 -5.50 -30.53 11.24
C PRO A 295 -4.30 -31.45 11.02
N SER A 296 -3.92 -31.68 9.75
CA SER A 296 -2.73 -32.48 9.44
C SER A 296 -1.53 -31.81 10.10
N THR A 297 -0.92 -32.46 11.10
CA THR A 297 0.10 -31.90 11.99
C THR A 297 1.47 -31.74 11.33
N TYR A 298 1.49 -31.07 10.18
CA TYR A 298 2.70 -30.69 9.45
C TYR A 298 3.11 -29.27 9.87
N GLY A 299 4.42 -29.05 10.11
CA GLY A 299 4.96 -27.76 10.52
C GLY A 299 4.96 -27.46 12.04
N ASP A 300 4.69 -28.44 12.91
CA ASP A 300 4.78 -28.26 14.37
C ASP A 300 6.23 -27.95 14.81
N GLN A 301 6.40 -26.90 15.63
CA GLN A 301 7.69 -26.48 16.21
C GLN A 301 8.40 -27.59 17.01
N ARG A 302 7.68 -28.60 17.49
CA ARG A 302 8.25 -29.77 18.14
C ARG A 302 9.09 -30.59 17.16
N TYR A 303 8.66 -30.71 15.90
CA TYR A 303 9.28 -31.59 14.90
C TYR A 303 10.10 -30.88 13.82
N TYR A 304 9.84 -29.59 13.58
CA TYR A 304 10.51 -28.81 12.53
C TYR A 304 11.29 -27.61 13.08
N THR A 305 12.29 -27.17 12.33
CA THR A 305 13.06 -25.93 12.52
C THR A 305 13.07 -25.13 11.23
N TRP A 306 13.02 -23.81 11.32
CA TRP A 306 13.02 -22.90 10.19
C TRP A 306 13.66 -21.56 10.57
N ASP A 307 13.97 -20.75 9.57
CA ASP A 307 14.49 -19.40 9.74
C ASP A 307 13.54 -18.41 9.05
N LEU A 308 12.91 -17.53 9.84
CA LEU A 308 11.92 -16.57 9.34
C LEU A 308 12.52 -15.47 8.46
N GLU A 309 13.84 -15.24 8.55
CA GLU A 309 14.55 -14.27 7.72
C GLU A 309 15.03 -14.88 6.39
N LYS A 310 14.96 -16.21 6.24
CA LYS A 310 15.34 -16.95 5.02
C LYS A 310 14.14 -17.44 4.22
N SER A 311 13.30 -16.52 3.76
CA SER A 311 12.32 -16.80 2.69
C SER A 311 12.96 -16.68 1.31
N ASN A 312 12.66 -17.60 0.38
CA ASN A 312 13.10 -17.45 -1.01
C ASN A 312 12.36 -16.33 -1.76
N PHE A 313 12.76 -16.04 -3.00
CA PHE A 313 12.15 -14.99 -3.84
C PHE A 313 10.62 -15.12 -3.95
N HIS A 314 10.11 -16.35 -4.08
CA HIS A 314 8.68 -16.63 -4.22
C HIS A 314 7.92 -16.57 -2.88
N GLY A 315 8.62 -16.33 -1.76
CA GLY A 315 8.10 -16.16 -0.42
C GLY A 315 7.96 -17.45 0.40
N TYR A 316 8.47 -18.57 -0.11
CA TYR A 316 8.48 -19.83 0.64
C TYR A 316 9.52 -19.77 1.75
N VAL A 317 9.12 -20.18 2.96
CA VAL A 317 9.99 -20.51 4.09
C VAL A 317 10.21 -22.01 4.08
N GLU A 318 11.48 -22.44 4.08
CA GLU A 318 11.83 -23.85 4.18
C GLU A 318 11.85 -24.28 5.67
N MET A 319 11.17 -25.39 5.96
CA MET A 319 11.06 -25.98 7.29
C MET A 319 11.71 -27.36 7.23
N GLN A 320 12.79 -27.55 7.99
CA GLN A 320 13.54 -28.80 8.04
C GLN A 320 13.14 -29.62 9.27
N ARG A 321 12.90 -30.92 9.09
CA ARG A 321 12.61 -31.86 10.18
C ARG A 321 13.84 -32.00 11.06
N LYS A 322 13.67 -31.99 12.39
CA LYS A 322 14.78 -32.07 13.34
C LYS A 322 15.53 -33.41 13.22
N PRO A 323 16.85 -33.42 13.45
CA PRO A 323 17.64 -34.66 13.47
C PRO A 323 17.07 -35.67 14.47
N GLY A 324 17.06 -36.95 14.09
CA GLY A 324 16.56 -38.06 14.93
C GLY A 324 15.06 -38.35 14.81
N LEU A 325 14.30 -37.58 14.03
CA LEU A 325 12.90 -37.88 13.72
C LEU A 325 12.75 -38.61 12.38
N ASP A 326 11.84 -39.57 12.33
CA ASP A 326 11.50 -40.38 11.16
C ASP A 326 10.33 -39.80 10.34
N ASP A 327 9.94 -40.51 9.28
CA ASP A 327 8.91 -40.06 8.34
C ASP A 327 7.48 -40.10 8.92
N SER A 328 7.26 -40.74 10.09
CA SER A 328 5.98 -40.65 10.80
C SER A 328 5.69 -39.23 11.30
N HIS A 329 6.72 -38.39 11.43
CA HIS A 329 6.65 -36.98 11.79
C HIS A 329 6.49 -36.04 10.57
N GLY A 330 6.27 -36.61 9.37
CA GLY A 330 6.13 -35.88 8.10
C GLY A 330 7.44 -35.81 7.29
N PRO A 331 7.41 -35.27 6.06
CA PRO A 331 8.56 -35.26 5.14
C PRO A 331 9.76 -34.45 5.68
N LEU A 332 10.97 -34.81 5.24
CA LEU A 332 12.23 -34.22 5.72
C LEU A 332 12.28 -32.70 5.58
N ASN A 333 11.84 -32.16 4.43
CA ASN A 333 11.67 -30.73 4.20
C ASN A 333 10.20 -30.44 3.89
N GLN A 334 9.70 -29.32 4.39
CA GLN A 334 8.39 -28.74 4.06
C GLN A 334 8.55 -27.30 3.62
N LEU A 335 7.64 -26.80 2.79
CA LEU A 335 7.56 -25.39 2.44
C LEU A 335 6.32 -24.77 3.06
N ALA A 336 6.45 -23.55 3.55
CA ALA A 336 5.33 -22.77 4.09
C ALA A 336 5.32 -21.34 3.55
N PHE A 337 4.14 -20.73 3.48
CA PHE A 337 4.00 -19.28 3.36
C PHE A 337 3.71 -18.65 4.72
N ARG A 338 4.17 -17.42 4.91
CA ARG A 338 3.91 -16.63 6.12
C ARG A 338 2.55 -15.93 6.04
N GLU A 339 1.72 -16.13 7.06
CA GLU A 339 0.47 -15.39 7.27
C GLU A 339 0.51 -14.70 8.64
N GLY A 340 0.87 -13.41 8.64
CA GLY A 340 1.06 -12.62 9.85
C GLY A 340 2.23 -13.12 10.70
N ALA A 341 1.91 -13.68 11.87
CA ALA A 341 2.88 -14.33 12.77
C ALA A 341 2.95 -15.86 12.58
N GLY A 342 2.03 -16.46 11.82
CA GLY A 342 1.97 -17.89 11.56
C GLY A 342 2.64 -18.31 10.24
N LEU A 343 2.91 -19.60 10.13
CA LEU A 343 3.26 -20.28 8.88
C LEU A 343 2.10 -21.18 8.45
N THR A 344 1.85 -21.28 7.15
CA THR A 344 0.91 -22.22 6.55
C THR A 344 1.67 -23.09 5.56
N VAL A 345 1.72 -24.40 5.83
CA VAL A 345 2.36 -25.39 4.95
C VAL A 345 1.65 -25.40 3.60
N VAL A 346 2.41 -25.41 2.51
CA VAL A 346 1.91 -25.34 1.13
C VAL A 346 2.66 -26.28 0.19
N LYS A 347 2.01 -26.65 -0.91
CA LYS A 347 2.64 -27.43 -1.98
C LYS A 347 3.63 -26.58 -2.78
N ALA A 348 4.80 -27.17 -3.02
CA ALA A 348 5.80 -26.65 -3.95
C ALA A 348 5.24 -26.61 -5.38
N THR A 349 5.74 -25.66 -6.16
CA THR A 349 5.56 -25.59 -7.62
C THR A 349 6.54 -26.53 -8.33
N ASP A 350 6.16 -27.05 -9.49
CA ASP A 350 6.96 -28.06 -10.23
C ASP A 350 8.21 -27.49 -10.95
N TYR A 351 8.45 -26.18 -10.88
CA TYR A 351 9.71 -25.57 -11.33
C TYR A 351 10.74 -25.55 -10.20
N SER A 352 12.02 -25.70 -10.56
CA SER A 352 13.11 -25.59 -9.59
C SER A 352 13.06 -24.22 -8.91
N ILE A 353 13.03 -24.20 -7.57
CA ILE A 353 13.01 -22.98 -6.74
C ILE A 353 14.24 -22.08 -6.94
N TYR A 354 15.25 -22.56 -7.68
CA TYR A 354 16.47 -21.84 -8.05
C TYR A 354 16.47 -21.35 -9.52
N GLN A 355 15.38 -21.55 -10.28
CA GLN A 355 15.24 -21.10 -11.67
C GLN A 355 14.30 -19.90 -11.76
N GLU A 356 14.86 -18.69 -11.59
CA GLU A 356 14.15 -17.40 -11.50
C GLU A 356 13.39 -16.95 -12.78
N THR A 357 13.38 -17.75 -13.85
CA THR A 357 13.12 -17.28 -15.23
C THR A 357 12.06 -18.06 -16.00
N VAL A 358 11.05 -18.62 -15.32
CA VAL A 358 9.94 -19.33 -15.98
C VAL A 358 8.61 -18.59 -15.80
N LEU A 359 8.24 -17.81 -16.81
CA LEU A 359 6.93 -17.13 -17.01
C LEU A 359 6.67 -15.92 -16.07
N ARG A 360 7.18 -14.72 -16.44
CA ARG A 360 6.71 -13.42 -15.88
C ARG A 360 5.19 -13.26 -16.14
N PRO A 361 4.40 -12.65 -15.23
CA PRO A 361 4.69 -11.39 -14.53
C PRO A 361 5.32 -11.52 -13.13
N PHE A 362 5.67 -10.36 -12.60
CA PHE A 362 6.61 -10.04 -11.51
C PHE A 362 6.06 -10.32 -10.10
N TRP A 363 5.15 -11.29 -9.99
CA TRP A 363 4.51 -11.67 -8.73
C TRP A 363 5.25 -12.82 -8.07
N ARG A 364 5.26 -12.84 -6.74
CA ARG A 364 5.74 -13.98 -5.94
C ARG A 364 4.59 -14.96 -5.69
N ASP A 365 4.91 -16.22 -5.43
CA ASP A 365 3.89 -17.25 -5.22
C ASP A 365 3.07 -16.97 -3.94
N ILE A 366 3.72 -16.44 -2.90
CA ILE A 366 3.06 -15.94 -1.71
C ILE A 366 2.04 -14.82 -2.01
N ASP A 367 2.24 -14.01 -3.05
CA ASP A 367 1.32 -12.91 -3.39
C ASP A 367 0.09 -13.43 -4.15
N ILE A 368 0.27 -14.45 -5.00
CA ILE A 368 -0.83 -15.17 -5.67
C ILE A 368 -1.64 -15.97 -4.64
N TRP A 369 -0.95 -16.71 -3.75
CA TRP A 369 -1.56 -17.43 -2.64
C TRP A 369 -2.32 -16.48 -1.68
N ASN A 370 -1.79 -15.29 -1.44
CA ASN A 370 -2.45 -14.25 -0.63
C ASN A 370 -3.78 -13.74 -1.20
N LEU A 371 -3.96 -13.75 -2.52
CA LEU A 371 -5.23 -13.33 -3.13
C LEU A 371 -6.19 -14.50 -3.40
N TYR A 372 -5.68 -15.65 -3.83
CA TYR A 372 -6.49 -16.75 -4.37
C TYR A 372 -6.42 -18.07 -3.58
N ARG A 373 -5.51 -18.21 -2.61
CA ARG A 373 -5.27 -19.45 -1.82
C ARG A 373 -5.04 -20.71 -2.68
N ILE A 374 -4.48 -20.53 -3.87
CA ILE A 374 -3.96 -21.61 -4.73
C ILE A 374 -2.48 -21.86 -4.45
N GLU A 375 -2.02 -23.07 -4.71
CA GLU A 375 -0.66 -23.55 -4.41
C GLU A 375 -0.16 -24.52 -5.50
N GLY A 376 1.15 -24.80 -5.52
CA GLY A 376 1.77 -25.77 -6.41
C GLY A 376 1.36 -25.66 -7.89
N PRO A 377 0.93 -26.75 -8.54
CA PRO A 377 0.57 -26.75 -9.97
C PRO A 377 -0.48 -25.71 -10.38
N ASP A 378 -1.39 -25.33 -9.49
CA ASP A 378 -2.41 -24.32 -9.79
C ASP A 378 -1.82 -22.91 -9.92
N ILE A 379 -0.73 -22.60 -9.20
CA ILE A 379 0.02 -21.35 -9.42
C ILE A 379 0.62 -21.32 -10.82
N VAL A 380 1.19 -22.43 -11.29
CA VAL A 380 1.75 -22.57 -12.65
C VAL A 380 0.66 -22.37 -13.70
N ARG A 381 -0.50 -22.99 -13.51
CA ARG A 381 -1.68 -22.82 -14.37
C ARG A 381 -2.17 -21.37 -14.39
N PHE A 382 -2.30 -20.74 -13.21
CA PHE A 382 -2.73 -19.36 -13.08
C PHE A 382 -1.79 -18.40 -13.81
N ARG A 383 -0.47 -18.57 -13.65
CA ARG A 383 0.55 -17.78 -14.38
C ARG A 383 0.41 -17.93 -15.90
N ARG A 384 0.19 -19.15 -16.40
CA ARG A 384 -0.02 -19.42 -17.84
C ARG A 384 -1.28 -18.74 -18.37
N ASP A 385 -2.41 -18.89 -17.68
CA ASP A 385 -3.68 -18.29 -18.08
C ASP A 385 -3.64 -16.75 -18.02
N VAL A 386 -2.95 -16.18 -17.03
CA VAL A 386 -2.70 -14.73 -16.94
C VAL A 386 -1.75 -14.26 -18.05
N ALA A 387 -0.71 -15.01 -18.41
CA ALA A 387 0.16 -14.65 -19.53
C ALA A 387 -0.59 -14.64 -20.88
N LEU A 388 -1.53 -15.58 -21.07
CA LEU A 388 -2.35 -15.69 -22.29
C LEU A 388 -3.49 -14.67 -22.37
N HIS A 389 -4.12 -14.33 -21.25
CA HIS A 389 -5.37 -13.56 -21.22
C HIS A 389 -5.27 -12.20 -20.50
N GLN A 390 -4.15 -11.95 -19.83
CA GLN A 390 -3.82 -10.72 -19.08
C GLN A 390 -4.90 -10.32 -18.05
N LYS A 391 -5.65 -11.29 -17.53
CA LYS A 391 -6.78 -11.10 -16.60
C LYS A 391 -6.88 -12.28 -15.64
N PRO A 392 -7.51 -12.13 -14.45
CA PRO A 392 -7.71 -13.26 -13.54
C PRO A 392 -8.51 -14.38 -14.23
N PRO A 393 -8.04 -15.64 -14.18
CA PRO A 393 -8.75 -16.78 -14.77
C PRO A 393 -10.10 -17.01 -14.10
N GLY A 394 -11.11 -17.46 -14.88
CA GLY A 394 -12.47 -17.68 -14.35
C GLY A 394 -12.60 -18.82 -13.34
N TRP A 395 -11.59 -19.69 -13.22
CA TRP A 395 -11.58 -20.83 -12.30
C TRP A 395 -11.01 -20.49 -10.91
N VAL A 396 -10.25 -19.39 -10.76
CA VAL A 396 -9.78 -18.95 -9.44
C VAL A 396 -10.83 -18.12 -8.72
N LYS A 397 -11.01 -18.39 -7.43
CA LYS A 397 -11.82 -17.56 -6.52
C LYS A 397 -10.88 -16.83 -5.58
N GLN A 398 -11.19 -15.57 -5.27
CA GLN A 398 -10.44 -14.85 -4.25
C GLN A 398 -10.72 -15.46 -2.87
N ARG A 399 -9.74 -15.38 -1.96
CA ARG A 399 -9.89 -15.87 -0.58
C ARG A 399 -11.03 -15.15 0.15
N LYS A 400 -11.53 -15.76 1.23
CA LYS A 400 -12.44 -15.08 2.16
C LYS A 400 -11.66 -13.98 2.89
N TYR A 401 -12.14 -12.74 2.77
CA TYR A 401 -11.51 -11.57 3.40
C TYR A 401 -12.27 -11.10 4.64
N PRO A 402 -11.57 -10.66 5.71
CA PRO A 402 -12.19 -9.98 6.86
C PRO A 402 -12.90 -8.67 6.50
N SER A 403 -12.47 -7.99 5.43
CA SER A 403 -13.14 -6.78 4.93
C SER A 403 -13.01 -6.62 3.41
N ARG A 404 -14.00 -5.98 2.78
CA ARG A 404 -13.96 -5.66 1.34
C ARG A 404 -12.85 -4.69 0.97
N ARG A 405 -12.44 -3.79 1.89
CA ARG A 405 -11.29 -2.89 1.66
C ARG A 405 -9.99 -3.68 1.56
N GLU A 406 -9.82 -4.70 2.39
CA GLU A 406 -8.63 -5.56 2.35
C GLU A 406 -8.55 -6.36 1.04
N GLN A 407 -9.67 -6.93 0.60
CA GLN A 407 -9.81 -7.56 -0.71
C GLN A 407 -9.38 -6.61 -1.86
N LEU A 408 -9.87 -5.36 -1.84
CA LEU A 408 -9.55 -4.38 -2.88
C LEU A 408 -8.09 -3.90 -2.81
N PHE A 409 -7.51 -3.75 -1.62
CA PHE A 409 -6.10 -3.38 -1.47
C PHE A 409 -5.14 -4.52 -1.82
N ASP A 410 -5.43 -5.78 -1.49
CA ASP A 410 -4.65 -6.93 -1.96
C ASP A 410 -4.79 -7.10 -3.49
N TYR A 411 -5.98 -6.83 -4.06
CA TYR A 411 -6.15 -6.82 -5.51
C TYR A 411 -5.30 -5.73 -6.19
N LEU A 412 -5.35 -4.49 -5.69
CA LEU A 412 -4.49 -3.41 -6.16
C LEU A 412 -3.00 -3.76 -5.98
N ARG A 413 -2.62 -4.40 -4.86
CA ARG A 413 -1.25 -4.83 -4.58
C ARG A 413 -0.76 -5.88 -5.58
N LEU A 414 -1.57 -6.84 -5.98
CA LEU A 414 -1.17 -7.80 -7.02
C LEU A 414 -1.16 -7.12 -8.40
N TRP A 415 -2.26 -6.48 -8.79
CA TRP A 415 -2.50 -6.07 -10.17
C TRP A 415 -1.91 -4.71 -10.58
N THR A 416 -1.41 -3.88 -9.66
CA THR A 416 -0.68 -2.62 -10.02
C THR A 416 0.84 -2.76 -10.06
N ASN A 417 1.37 -3.96 -9.80
CA ASN A 417 2.81 -4.22 -9.73
C ASN A 417 3.29 -4.94 -11.00
N LEU A 418 3.86 -4.18 -11.95
CA LEU A 418 4.61 -4.74 -13.08
C LEU A 418 6.14 -4.65 -12.92
N ASP A 419 6.69 -3.82 -12.04
CA ASP A 419 8.15 -3.56 -12.03
C ASP A 419 8.86 -4.01 -10.76
N SER A 420 8.19 -4.71 -9.83
CA SER A 420 8.79 -5.01 -8.52
C SER A 420 8.12 -6.17 -7.76
N PRO A 421 8.89 -7.15 -7.28
CA PRO A 421 8.56 -7.80 -6.01
C PRO A 421 8.90 -6.81 -4.87
N LEU A 422 8.01 -6.69 -3.86
CA LEU A 422 8.17 -5.89 -2.63
C LEU A 422 7.53 -4.48 -2.55
N LYS A 423 6.39 -4.21 -3.21
CA LYS A 423 5.43 -3.27 -2.60
C LYS A 423 4.69 -3.93 -1.45
N SER A 424 5.14 -3.66 -0.23
CA SER A 424 4.46 -4.10 0.99
C SER A 424 3.03 -3.52 1.05
N ARG A 425 2.16 -4.11 1.88
CA ARG A 425 0.78 -3.62 2.05
C ARG A 425 0.77 -2.15 2.49
N GLU A 426 1.73 -1.76 3.30
CA GLU A 426 1.94 -0.41 3.83
C GLU A 426 2.32 0.57 2.72
N GLN A 427 3.15 0.16 1.75
CA GLN A 427 3.50 0.98 0.59
C GLN A 427 2.31 1.18 -0.36
N VAL A 428 1.50 0.15 -0.61
CA VAL A 428 0.27 0.29 -1.42
C VAL A 428 -0.75 1.16 -0.71
N LEU A 429 -0.90 1.01 0.61
CA LEU A 429 -1.73 1.91 1.42
C LEU A 429 -1.20 3.35 1.36
N ALA A 430 0.10 3.58 1.49
CA ALA A 430 0.71 4.90 1.40
C ALA A 430 0.49 5.55 0.01
N ARG A 431 0.60 4.79 -1.08
CA ARG A 431 0.30 5.26 -2.44
C ARG A 431 -1.13 5.80 -2.57
N PHE A 432 -2.12 5.09 -2.02
CA PHE A 432 -3.52 5.47 -2.19
C PHE A 432 -4.09 6.35 -1.06
N ARG A 433 -3.40 6.47 0.08
CA ARG A 433 -3.80 7.30 1.23
C ARG A 433 -4.16 8.75 0.88
N PRO A 434 -3.43 9.48 0.01
CA PRO A 434 -3.74 10.87 -0.29
C PRO A 434 -5.10 11.11 -0.95
N TYR A 435 -5.69 10.07 -1.56
CA TYR A 435 -6.91 10.19 -2.36
C TYR A 435 -8.22 9.92 -1.60
N ASN A 436 -8.17 9.50 -0.33
CA ASN A 436 -9.35 9.26 0.51
C ASN A 436 -10.48 8.47 -0.19
N LEU A 437 -10.20 7.25 -0.66
CA LEU A 437 -11.12 6.48 -1.50
C LEU A 437 -12.09 5.60 -0.70
N SER A 438 -13.38 5.70 -1.02
CA SER A 438 -14.45 4.82 -0.52
C SER A 438 -14.39 3.42 -1.16
N LEU A 439 -15.11 2.45 -0.59
CA LEU A 439 -15.22 1.10 -1.16
C LEU A 439 -15.71 1.09 -2.62
N GLN A 440 -16.67 1.95 -2.96
CA GLN A 440 -17.18 2.07 -4.33
C GLN A 440 -16.12 2.64 -5.28
N GLN A 441 -15.36 3.64 -4.84
CA GLN A 441 -14.29 4.25 -5.62
C GLN A 441 -13.08 3.32 -5.77
N LEU A 442 -12.69 2.59 -4.73
CA LEU A 442 -11.68 1.53 -4.81
C LEU A 442 -12.11 0.42 -5.78
N ALA A 443 -13.38 0.00 -5.74
CA ALA A 443 -13.93 -0.98 -6.67
C ALA A 443 -13.98 -0.47 -8.12
N LYS A 444 -14.29 0.83 -8.34
CA LYS A 444 -14.18 1.49 -9.64
C LYS A 444 -12.72 1.50 -10.13
N LEU A 445 -11.78 1.92 -9.28
CA LEU A 445 -10.36 1.95 -9.57
C LEU A 445 -9.82 0.56 -9.96
N CYS A 446 -10.23 -0.50 -9.26
CA CYS A 446 -9.86 -1.88 -9.59
C CYS A 446 -10.40 -2.35 -10.96
N LYS A 447 -11.54 -1.81 -11.42
CA LYS A 447 -12.12 -2.10 -12.75
C LYS A 447 -11.45 -1.31 -13.88
N GLU A 448 -10.82 -0.18 -13.57
CA GLU A 448 -10.12 0.68 -14.55
C GLU A 448 -8.65 0.29 -14.76
N LEU A 449 -8.16 -0.72 -14.02
CA LEU A 449 -6.90 -1.38 -14.31
C LEU A 449 -6.94 -2.03 -15.70
N SER A 450 -5.92 -1.74 -16.48
CA SER A 450 -5.64 -2.45 -17.72
C SER A 450 -5.22 -3.89 -17.43
N PRO A 451 -5.28 -4.76 -18.44
CA PRO A 451 -4.63 -6.08 -18.39
C PRO A 451 -3.11 -6.02 -18.12
N THR A 452 -2.49 -4.86 -18.40
CA THR A 452 -1.08 -4.54 -18.13
C THR A 452 -0.87 -3.81 -16.78
N GLY A 453 -1.83 -3.88 -15.85
CA GLY A 453 -1.73 -3.30 -14.50
C GLY A 453 -1.63 -1.77 -14.40
N GLN A 454 -1.78 -1.07 -15.53
CA GLN A 454 -1.75 0.39 -15.63
C GLN A 454 -3.18 0.95 -15.61
N PHE A 455 -3.38 2.15 -15.08
CA PHE A 455 -4.69 2.79 -15.14
C PHE A 455 -4.94 3.41 -16.52
N LYS A 456 -6.16 3.22 -17.06
CA LYS A 456 -6.55 3.90 -18.31
C LYS A 456 -6.69 5.41 -18.11
N HIS A 457 -6.32 6.18 -19.13
CA HIS A 457 -6.41 7.66 -19.17
C HIS A 457 -5.59 8.35 -18.06
N LEU A 458 -4.27 8.17 -18.13
CA LEU A 458 -3.30 8.87 -17.31
C LEU A 458 -3.24 10.37 -17.67
N ILE A 459 -3.21 11.20 -16.63
CA ILE A 459 -2.66 12.56 -16.69
C ILE A 459 -1.48 12.51 -15.72
N ASN A 460 -0.26 12.81 -16.13
CA ASN A 460 0.95 12.70 -15.27
C ASN A 460 1.04 11.34 -14.52
N ASP A 461 0.84 10.24 -15.26
CA ASP A 461 1.36 8.88 -15.01
C ASP A 461 1.17 8.13 -13.67
N GLU A 462 0.17 8.44 -12.82
CA GLU A 462 -0.05 7.65 -11.58
C GLU A 462 -1.46 7.09 -11.32
N VAL A 463 -2.54 7.83 -11.61
CA VAL A 463 -3.94 7.46 -11.31
C VAL A 463 -4.94 8.11 -12.30
N PRO A 464 -6.16 7.58 -12.47
CA PRO A 464 -7.20 8.19 -13.32
C PRO A 464 -7.56 9.62 -12.90
N GLY A 465 -7.88 10.49 -13.85
CA GLY A 465 -8.19 11.91 -13.58
C GLY A 465 -9.26 12.15 -12.50
N TRP A 466 -10.32 11.32 -12.45
CA TRP A 466 -11.37 11.46 -11.43
C TRP A 466 -10.87 11.23 -9.99
N VAL A 467 -9.78 10.47 -9.81
CA VAL A 467 -9.16 10.23 -8.50
C VAL A 467 -8.54 11.52 -7.97
N ARG A 468 -7.90 12.32 -8.83
CA ARG A 468 -7.38 13.65 -8.48
C ARG A 468 -8.51 14.64 -8.18
N THR A 469 -9.53 14.69 -9.03
CA THR A 469 -10.72 15.54 -8.76
C THR A 469 -11.39 15.20 -7.41
N HIS A 470 -11.39 13.92 -7.01
CA HIS A 470 -11.90 13.51 -5.70
C HIS A 470 -10.92 13.83 -4.54
N GLN A 471 -9.61 13.73 -4.77
CA GLN A 471 -8.60 14.20 -3.81
C GLN A 471 -8.74 15.69 -3.52
N ASP A 472 -8.86 16.54 -4.54
CA ASP A 472 -9.05 17.99 -4.36
C ASP A 472 -10.32 18.29 -3.56
N ARG A 473 -11.42 17.55 -3.82
CA ARG A 473 -12.67 17.65 -3.06
C ARG A 473 -12.59 17.16 -1.61
N THR A 474 -11.66 16.24 -1.28
CA THR A 474 -11.48 15.70 0.07
C THR A 474 -10.29 16.32 0.82
N ARG A 475 -9.52 17.19 0.17
CA ARG A 475 -8.38 17.91 0.75
C ARG A 475 -8.79 18.88 1.86
N LEU A 476 -9.95 19.51 1.72
CA LEU A 476 -10.57 20.35 2.74
C LEU A 476 -11.85 19.67 3.23
N VAL A 477 -11.88 19.36 4.53
CA VAL A 477 -13.02 18.69 5.18
C VAL A 477 -14.11 19.72 5.49
N THR A 478 -14.83 20.15 4.45
CA THR A 478 -15.89 21.18 4.56
C THR A 478 -17.30 20.67 4.25
N ASN A 479 -17.42 19.48 3.64
CA ASN A 479 -18.70 18.89 3.26
C ASN A 479 -18.88 17.52 3.91
N GLU A 480 -19.82 17.42 4.84
CA GLU A 480 -20.07 16.19 5.61
C GLU A 480 -20.60 15.02 4.74
N LYS A 481 -21.28 15.31 3.62
CA LYS A 481 -21.77 14.27 2.69
C LYS A 481 -20.66 13.49 1.98
N LEU A 482 -19.40 13.94 2.07
CA LEU A 482 -18.25 13.17 1.57
C LEU A 482 -17.93 11.95 2.44
N PHE A 483 -18.48 11.87 3.65
CA PHE A 483 -18.28 10.76 4.58
C PHE A 483 -19.34 9.66 4.48
N ASP A 484 -20.53 9.94 3.94
CA ASP A 484 -21.63 8.97 3.80
C ASP A 484 -21.19 7.60 3.22
N PRO A 485 -20.32 7.53 2.17
CA PRO A 485 -19.85 6.25 1.62
C PRO A 485 -18.94 5.43 2.54
N PHE A 486 -18.51 5.99 3.67
CA PHE A 486 -17.60 5.37 4.66
C PHE A 486 -18.31 5.02 5.98
N LEU A 487 -19.44 5.66 6.30
CA LEU A 487 -20.16 5.43 7.55
C LEU A 487 -20.53 3.94 7.78
N PRO A 488 -21.04 3.18 6.78
CA PRO A 488 -21.32 1.75 6.96
C PRO A 488 -20.05 0.92 7.25
N GLU A 489 -18.92 1.30 6.63
CA GLU A 489 -17.65 0.59 6.78
C GLU A 489 -17.04 0.81 8.17
N ILE A 490 -16.99 2.06 8.64
CA ILE A 490 -16.43 2.36 9.97
C ILE A 490 -17.33 1.82 11.09
N ASN A 491 -18.67 1.87 10.93
CA ASN A 491 -19.59 1.28 11.92
C ASN A 491 -19.40 -0.23 12.05
N ALA A 492 -19.28 -0.96 10.93
CA ALA A 492 -18.99 -2.40 10.95
C ALA A 492 -17.61 -2.71 11.57
N GLU A 493 -16.61 -1.84 11.35
CA GLU A 493 -15.29 -1.98 11.97
C GLU A 493 -15.31 -1.72 13.49
N ILE A 494 -16.04 -0.70 13.96
CA ILE A 494 -16.22 -0.40 15.40
C ILE A 494 -16.89 -1.59 16.12
N ILE A 495 -17.96 -2.15 15.55
CA ILE A 495 -18.63 -3.33 16.11
C ILE A 495 -17.65 -4.51 16.16
N ARG A 496 -16.93 -4.78 15.07
CA ARG A 496 -15.92 -5.86 15.02
C ARG A 496 -14.84 -5.72 16.10
N LEU A 497 -14.26 -4.52 16.26
CA LEU A 497 -13.21 -4.26 17.25
C LEU A 497 -13.71 -4.43 18.69
N ARG A 498 -14.94 -4.03 18.98
CA ARG A 498 -15.57 -4.18 20.30
C ARG A 498 -15.89 -5.64 20.62
N ASN A 499 -16.46 -6.36 19.66
CA ASN A 499 -16.87 -7.76 19.83
C ASN A 499 -15.68 -8.74 19.85
N GLN A 500 -14.55 -8.40 19.20
CA GLN A 500 -13.33 -9.22 19.23
C GLN A 500 -12.35 -8.81 20.35
N GLY A 501 -12.42 -7.55 20.81
CA GLY A 501 -11.49 -7.00 21.79
C GLY A 501 -10.06 -6.79 21.29
N GLU A 502 -9.80 -7.05 20.00
CA GLU A 502 -8.52 -6.91 19.32
C GLU A 502 -8.70 -6.55 17.84
N GLY A 503 -7.60 -6.32 17.12
CA GLY A 503 -7.60 -6.07 15.67
C GLY A 503 -7.03 -4.71 15.26
N THR A 504 -7.02 -4.46 13.95
CA THR A 504 -6.46 -3.26 13.32
C THR A 504 -7.49 -2.57 12.42
N SER A 505 -7.23 -1.30 12.09
CA SER A 505 -8.06 -0.51 11.17
C SER A 505 -7.33 -0.30 9.84
N LEU A 506 -7.75 -1.05 8.82
CA LEU A 506 -7.31 -0.81 7.45
C LEU A 506 -7.86 0.51 6.91
N LEU A 507 -9.07 0.88 7.35
CA LEU A 507 -9.72 2.15 6.99
C LEU A 507 -8.83 3.34 7.38
N LYS A 508 -8.43 3.42 8.66
CA LYS A 508 -7.47 4.41 9.18
C LYS A 508 -6.14 4.40 8.41
N ALA A 509 -5.61 3.22 8.10
CA ALA A 509 -4.34 3.11 7.36
C ALA A 509 -4.44 3.60 5.90
N SER A 510 -5.64 3.61 5.32
CA SER A 510 -5.93 3.95 3.91
C SER A 510 -6.43 5.38 3.67
N LEU A 511 -6.62 6.19 4.73
CA LEU A 511 -7.16 7.55 4.66
C LEU A 511 -6.17 8.58 5.22
N THR A 512 -6.26 9.84 4.80
CA THR A 512 -5.47 10.92 5.41
C THR A 512 -5.94 11.17 6.85
N ALA A 513 -5.03 11.51 7.75
CA ALA A 513 -5.35 11.70 9.16
C ALA A 513 -6.47 12.74 9.42
N PRO A 514 -6.50 13.92 8.74
CA PRO A 514 -7.60 14.88 8.91
C PRO A 514 -8.94 14.35 8.45
N PHE A 515 -8.98 13.61 7.32
CA PHE A 515 -10.21 13.02 6.80
C PHE A 515 -10.72 11.91 7.74
N PHE A 516 -9.83 11.04 8.23
CA PHE A 516 -10.21 10.01 9.20
C PHE A 516 -10.69 10.58 10.54
N GLN A 517 -10.11 11.69 11.02
CA GLN A 517 -10.62 12.40 12.21
C GLN A 517 -12.02 12.98 11.99
N GLY A 518 -12.29 13.54 10.81
CA GLY A 518 -13.63 13.99 10.40
C GLY A 518 -14.65 12.83 10.39
N LEU A 519 -14.26 11.68 9.86
CA LEU A 519 -15.07 10.47 9.83
C LEU A 519 -15.39 9.94 11.24
N LEU A 520 -14.41 9.90 12.16
CA LEU A 520 -14.62 9.49 13.55
C LEU A 520 -15.65 10.39 14.26
N ARG A 521 -15.57 11.71 14.06
CA ARG A 521 -16.54 12.68 14.62
C ARG A 521 -17.97 12.38 14.13
N LEU A 522 -18.13 12.11 12.82
CA LEU A 522 -19.44 11.78 12.23
C LEU A 522 -19.93 10.38 12.59
N SER A 523 -19.04 9.43 12.89
CA SER A 523 -19.40 8.14 13.49
C SER A 523 -19.61 8.21 15.01
N GLY A 524 -19.92 9.41 15.55
CA GLY A 524 -20.31 9.63 16.95
C GLY A 524 -19.18 9.73 17.98
N PHE A 525 -17.90 9.62 17.59
CA PHE A 525 -16.80 9.75 18.56
C PHE A 525 -16.61 11.20 19.02
N LYS A 526 -16.47 11.35 20.34
CA LYS A 526 -16.12 12.58 21.05
C LYS A 526 -14.77 12.41 21.75
N ARG A 527 -14.16 13.51 22.20
CA ARG A 527 -12.93 13.50 23.02
C ARG A 527 -13.22 14.09 24.39
N ASN A 528 -12.77 13.41 25.45
CA ASN A 528 -12.97 13.87 26.82
C ASN A 528 -11.80 14.75 27.32
N LYS A 529 -11.89 15.22 28.56
CA LYS A 529 -10.85 16.05 29.22
C LYS A 529 -9.46 15.37 29.29
N HIS A 530 -9.40 14.05 29.17
CA HIS A 530 -8.17 13.25 29.15
C HIS A 530 -7.70 12.87 27.74
N ASN A 531 -8.33 13.43 26.71
CA ASN A 531 -8.07 13.19 25.29
C ASN A 531 -8.27 11.72 24.83
N TYR A 532 -9.08 10.94 25.55
CA TYR A 532 -9.57 9.64 25.10
C TYR A 532 -10.78 9.81 24.19
N LEU A 533 -10.89 8.92 23.20
CA LEU A 533 -12.08 8.79 22.37
C LEU A 533 -13.19 8.08 23.16
N TYR A 534 -14.40 8.63 23.11
CA TYR A 534 -15.57 8.02 23.72
C TYR A 534 -16.80 8.14 22.83
N ARG A 535 -17.82 7.35 23.14
CA ARG A 535 -19.16 7.41 22.51
C ARG A 535 -20.24 7.47 23.60
N THR A 536 -21.40 8.02 23.27
CA THR A 536 -22.56 8.17 24.18
C THR A 536 -23.78 7.38 23.73
N ASP A 537 -23.63 6.57 22.68
CA ASP A 537 -24.65 5.80 21.99
C ASP A 537 -24.37 4.29 21.99
N THR A 538 -23.37 3.84 22.77
CA THR A 538 -23.22 2.43 23.13
C THR A 538 -24.44 2.03 23.97
N PRO A 539 -25.30 1.08 23.55
CA PRO A 539 -26.57 0.82 24.23
C PRO A 539 -26.36 0.34 25.67
N ALA A 540 -25.54 -0.70 25.85
CA ALA A 540 -25.30 -1.28 27.16
C ALA A 540 -23.85 -1.73 27.39
N MET A 541 -23.49 -1.99 28.65
CA MET A 541 -22.21 -2.58 29.05
C MET A 541 -22.42 -3.61 30.17
N PHE A 542 -21.62 -4.67 30.21
CA PHE A 542 -21.75 -5.75 31.20
C PHE A 542 -20.75 -5.59 32.34
N LYS A 543 -21.25 -5.33 33.55
CA LYS A 543 -20.47 -5.10 34.77
C LYS A 543 -20.54 -6.31 35.70
N VAL A 544 -19.40 -6.95 35.96
CA VAL A 544 -19.28 -7.92 37.07
C VAL A 544 -19.06 -7.15 38.37
N ASP A 545 -19.89 -7.40 39.38
CA ASP A 545 -19.83 -6.77 40.69
C ASP A 545 -20.14 -7.81 41.80
N ASP A 546 -19.70 -7.53 43.01
CA ASP A 546 -19.93 -8.37 44.20
C ASP A 546 -21.13 -7.86 45.03
N ARG A 547 -21.56 -6.60 44.88
CA ARG A 547 -22.79 -6.10 45.52
C ARG A 547 -24.00 -6.92 45.07
N THR A 548 -24.92 -7.17 46.01
CA THR A 548 -26.14 -7.92 45.69
C THR A 548 -27.11 -7.04 44.87
N PRO A 549 -28.10 -7.64 44.18
CA PRO A 549 -29.14 -6.87 43.51
C PRO A 549 -29.94 -5.98 44.47
N PHE A 550 -30.13 -6.41 45.72
CA PHE A 550 -30.86 -5.66 46.74
C PHE A 550 -30.04 -4.49 47.28
N ASP A 551 -28.71 -4.67 47.45
CA ASP A 551 -27.79 -3.57 47.70
C ASP A 551 -27.97 -2.49 46.63
N ILE A 552 -27.82 -2.83 45.36
CA ILE A 552 -27.88 -1.87 44.24
C ILE A 552 -29.28 -1.24 44.08
N ALA A 553 -30.36 -1.94 44.46
CA ALA A 553 -31.72 -1.42 44.41
C ALA A 553 -32.01 -0.34 45.48
N ARG A 554 -31.22 -0.23 46.55
CA ARG A 554 -31.35 0.82 47.56
C ARG A 554 -30.86 2.18 47.00
N PRO A 555 -31.42 3.33 47.42
CA PRO A 555 -31.00 4.64 46.91
C PRO A 555 -29.49 4.89 47.04
N ALA A 556 -28.88 5.47 45.99
CA ALA A 556 -27.45 5.79 45.89
C ALA A 556 -26.47 4.59 46.00
N ALA A 557 -26.91 3.35 45.75
CA ALA A 557 -26.07 2.17 46.01
C ALA A 557 -25.12 1.73 44.87
N MET A 558 -25.39 2.09 43.61
CA MET A 558 -24.39 1.89 42.53
C MET A 558 -23.36 3.03 42.46
N THR A 559 -22.86 3.49 43.60
CA THR A 559 -21.70 4.40 43.62
C THR A 559 -20.48 3.72 42.99
N PRO A 560 -19.63 4.47 42.27
CA PRO A 560 -18.36 3.94 41.81
C PRO A 560 -17.42 3.82 43.01
N ARG A 561 -16.67 2.71 43.09
CA ARG A 561 -15.65 2.54 44.14
C ARG A 561 -14.54 3.57 43.94
N SER A 562 -14.07 4.18 45.03
CA SER A 562 -12.96 5.15 44.99
C SER A 562 -11.68 4.49 44.49
N VAL A 563 -11.31 4.76 43.23
CA VAL A 563 -10.04 4.34 42.65
C VAL A 563 -9.02 5.45 42.87
N SER A 564 -7.85 5.14 43.44
CA SER A 564 -6.76 6.11 43.68
C SER A 564 -6.06 6.61 42.41
N ALA A 565 -6.52 6.20 41.22
CA ALA A 565 -5.92 6.46 39.92
C ALA A 565 -6.79 7.44 39.11
N VAL A 566 -6.15 8.28 38.29
CA VAL A 566 -6.88 9.18 37.39
C VAL A 566 -7.58 8.36 36.32
N GLY A 567 -8.88 8.57 36.16
CA GLY A 567 -9.70 7.78 35.25
C GLY A 567 -9.51 8.09 33.77
N ALA A 568 -9.86 7.13 32.92
CA ALA A 568 -9.93 7.34 31.48
C ALA A 568 -11.16 8.17 31.02
N THR A 569 -12.10 8.48 31.91
CA THR A 569 -13.42 9.10 31.65
C THR A 569 -13.55 10.54 32.15
N SER A 570 -14.56 11.30 31.71
CA SER A 570 -14.82 12.65 32.27
C SER A 570 -15.23 12.64 33.75
N GLU A 571 -15.94 11.61 34.21
CA GLU A 571 -16.27 11.39 35.63
C GLU A 571 -15.53 10.15 36.16
N ILE A 572 -16.10 9.43 37.13
CA ILE A 572 -15.44 8.29 37.77
C ILE A 572 -15.56 7.07 36.86
N PRO A 573 -14.45 6.43 36.45
CA PRO A 573 -14.49 5.28 35.55
C PRO A 573 -15.04 4.05 36.26
N VAL A 574 -15.88 3.28 35.57
CA VAL A 574 -16.27 1.92 35.95
C VAL A 574 -15.95 0.97 34.82
N SER A 575 -15.05 0.03 35.07
CA SER A 575 -14.71 -1.04 34.12
C SER A 575 -15.88 -2.00 33.93
N ALA A 576 -16.24 -2.19 32.66
CA ALA A 576 -17.29 -3.09 32.19
C ALA A 576 -16.91 -3.67 30.81
N MET A 577 -17.59 -4.73 30.40
CA MET A 577 -17.27 -5.53 29.22
C MET A 577 -18.26 -5.29 28.08
N PHE A 578 -17.79 -5.46 26.84
CA PHE A 578 -18.60 -5.43 25.62
C PHE A 578 -19.31 -6.75 25.30
N SER A 579 -18.98 -7.84 26.02
CA SER A 579 -19.49 -9.21 25.80
C SER A 579 -20.11 -9.75 27.09
N LEU A 580 -21.35 -10.25 27.01
CA LEU A 580 -22.04 -10.89 28.14
C LEU A 580 -21.32 -12.15 28.60
N LYS A 581 -20.93 -12.99 27.63
CA LYS A 581 -20.28 -14.28 27.90
C LYS A 581 -18.99 -14.09 28.68
N THR A 582 -18.14 -13.17 28.24
CA THR A 582 -16.88 -12.87 28.92
C THR A 582 -17.11 -12.29 30.32
N ALA A 583 -18.16 -11.47 30.52
CA ALA A 583 -18.54 -11.01 31.86
C ALA A 583 -19.04 -12.17 32.76
N MET A 584 -19.82 -13.09 32.21
CA MET A 584 -20.28 -14.28 32.95
C MET A 584 -19.16 -15.28 33.24
N ASP A 585 -18.19 -15.43 32.34
CA ASP A 585 -16.97 -16.22 32.58
C ASP A 585 -16.24 -15.66 33.80
N PHE A 586 -15.98 -14.34 33.86
CA PHE A 586 -15.42 -13.69 35.06
C PHE A 586 -16.27 -13.89 36.33
N ALA A 587 -17.59 -13.72 36.24
CA ALA A 587 -18.52 -13.95 37.36
C ALA A 587 -18.61 -15.43 37.79
N ASN A 588 -18.00 -16.36 37.04
CA ASN A 588 -17.91 -17.78 37.36
C ASN A 588 -16.48 -18.22 37.75
N GLU A 589 -15.43 -17.65 37.18
CA GLU A 589 -14.02 -17.93 37.54
C GLU A 589 -13.69 -17.57 38.99
N ALA A 590 -14.37 -16.57 39.56
CA ALA A 590 -14.29 -16.24 40.99
C ALA A 590 -14.65 -17.40 41.94
N LYS A 591 -15.20 -18.51 41.43
CA LYS A 591 -15.43 -19.76 42.20
C LYS A 591 -14.15 -20.58 42.45
N GLY A 592 -13.04 -20.29 41.74
CA GLY A 592 -11.93 -21.24 41.58
C GLY A 592 -10.65 -21.03 42.39
N VAL A 593 -10.18 -19.78 42.59
CA VAL A 593 -8.79 -19.56 43.07
C VAL A 593 -8.68 -18.43 44.09
N ALA A 594 -8.23 -18.77 45.31
CA ALA A 594 -7.63 -17.82 46.24
C ALA A 594 -6.22 -17.43 45.75
N GLY A 595 -6.14 -16.58 44.73
CA GLY A 595 -4.87 -16.24 44.09
C GLY A 595 -4.97 -15.13 43.06
N LYS A 596 -4.42 -13.96 43.41
CA LYS A 596 -4.27 -12.76 42.56
C LYS A 596 -5.56 -12.30 41.87
N GLY A 597 -6.43 -11.67 42.65
CA GLY A 597 -7.47 -10.81 42.10
C GLY A 597 -6.88 -9.71 41.21
N VAL A 598 -7.45 -9.54 40.02
CA VAL A 598 -7.32 -8.34 39.17
C VAL A 598 -7.60 -7.10 40.03
N HIS A 599 -6.88 -5.99 39.80
CA HIS A 599 -6.85 -4.75 40.59
C HIS A 599 -8.20 -4.24 41.18
N GLN A 600 -8.71 -4.94 42.20
CA GLN A 600 -9.62 -4.40 43.19
C GLN A 600 -8.76 -3.66 44.21
N THR A 601 -8.98 -2.35 44.34
CA THR A 601 -8.34 -1.53 45.35
C THR A 601 -8.67 -2.05 46.74
N THR A 602 -7.65 -2.49 47.48
CA THR A 602 -7.76 -2.86 48.89
C THR A 602 -8.08 -1.61 49.73
N SER A 603 -9.36 -1.35 49.98
CA SER A 603 -9.79 -0.50 51.09
C SER A 603 -9.54 -1.25 52.40
N GLY A 604 -8.86 -0.61 53.35
CA GLY A 604 -8.41 -1.26 54.58
C GLY A 604 -9.53 -1.72 55.52
N THR A 605 -9.21 -2.71 56.35
CA THR A 605 -9.93 -3.10 57.58
C THR A 605 -11.42 -3.42 57.42
N SER A 606 -11.72 -4.52 56.74
CA SER A 606 -12.76 -5.46 57.18
C SER A 606 -12.34 -6.89 56.82
N THR A 607 -12.86 -7.87 57.55
CA THR A 607 -12.68 -9.32 57.28
C THR A 607 -13.05 -9.62 55.81
N PRO A 608 -12.35 -10.54 55.11
CA PRO A 608 -12.77 -10.94 53.77
C PRO A 608 -14.25 -11.34 53.80
N PRO A 609 -15.12 -10.79 52.93
CA PRO A 609 -16.53 -11.15 52.93
C PRO A 609 -16.64 -12.66 52.65
N ALA A 610 -17.43 -13.37 53.44
CA ALA A 610 -17.65 -14.80 53.25
C ALA A 610 -18.35 -15.11 51.91
N GLN A 611 -18.98 -14.10 51.30
CA GLN A 611 -19.64 -14.14 50.00
C GLN A 611 -18.78 -14.72 48.89
N ARG A 612 -19.33 -15.73 48.19
CA ARG A 612 -18.68 -16.46 47.09
C ARG A 612 -19.33 -16.21 45.72
N ILE A 613 -20.36 -15.38 45.66
CA ILE A 613 -21.11 -15.06 44.44
C ILE A 613 -20.71 -13.66 43.95
N GLN A 614 -20.32 -13.59 42.68
CA GLN A 614 -20.35 -12.35 41.89
C GLN A 614 -21.58 -12.37 40.97
N PHE A 615 -22.09 -11.19 40.62
CA PHE A 615 -23.25 -11.01 39.77
C PHE A 615 -22.84 -10.28 38.47
N CYS A 616 -23.51 -10.62 37.36
CA CYS A 616 -23.34 -9.91 36.10
C CYS A 616 -24.51 -8.94 35.89
N TYR A 617 -24.20 -7.66 35.90
CA TYR A 617 -25.16 -6.58 35.68
C TYR A 617 -25.05 -6.02 34.26
N LEU A 618 -26.19 -5.83 33.62
CA LEU A 618 -26.33 -5.11 32.36
C LEU A 618 -26.66 -3.64 32.69
N LEU A 619 -25.79 -2.73 32.26
CA LEU A 619 -25.93 -1.28 32.50
C LEU A 619 -26.52 -0.60 31.27
N ASP A 620 -27.55 0.22 31.43
CA ASP A 620 -28.08 1.12 30.40
C ASP A 620 -27.18 2.35 30.25
N THR A 621 -26.24 2.24 29.31
CA THR A 621 -25.25 3.28 29.00
C THR A 621 -25.71 4.28 27.94
N ARG A 622 -26.99 4.27 27.55
CA ARG A 622 -27.54 5.27 26.62
C ARG A 622 -27.39 6.67 27.21
N ASN A 623 -26.78 7.57 26.42
CA ASN A 623 -26.39 8.93 26.77
C ASN A 623 -25.26 9.05 27.82
N VAL A 624 -24.53 7.97 28.13
CA VAL A 624 -23.39 7.97 29.06
C VAL A 624 -22.08 7.82 28.30
N GLU A 625 -21.02 8.51 28.74
CA GLU A 625 -19.69 8.37 28.16
C GLU A 625 -19.16 6.93 28.36
N VAL A 626 -18.90 6.24 27.26
CA VAL A 626 -18.22 4.93 27.23
C VAL A 626 -16.89 5.06 26.47
N VAL A 627 -15.79 4.90 27.20
CA VAL A 627 -14.41 4.88 26.68
C VAL A 627 -14.04 3.43 26.39
N ALA A 628 -14.21 3.01 25.14
CA ALA A 628 -13.83 1.67 24.71
C ALA A 628 -12.30 1.53 24.64
N GLY A 629 -11.76 0.46 25.23
CA GLY A 629 -10.32 0.18 25.22
C GLY A 629 -9.78 0.00 23.81
N GLN A 630 -10.41 -0.89 23.04
CA GLN A 630 -9.92 -1.25 21.71
C GLN A 630 -10.06 -0.12 20.68
N ASP A 631 -11.17 0.63 20.69
CA ASP A 631 -11.35 1.81 19.82
C ASP A 631 -10.19 2.81 20.01
N ASN A 632 -9.79 3.07 21.26
CA ASN A 632 -8.67 3.97 21.56
C ASN A 632 -7.32 3.40 21.12
N ARG A 633 -7.02 2.13 21.37
CA ARG A 633 -5.76 1.50 20.91
C ARG A 633 -5.59 1.60 19.39
N VAL A 634 -6.69 1.43 18.64
CA VAL A 634 -6.66 1.47 17.17
C VAL A 634 -6.69 2.90 16.62
N TYR A 635 -7.58 3.77 17.13
CA TYR A 635 -7.84 5.10 16.55
C TYR A 635 -7.09 6.25 17.23
N ASN A 636 -6.58 6.07 18.45
CA ASN A 636 -5.91 7.08 19.27
C ASN A 636 -4.50 6.62 19.77
N PRO A 637 -3.64 6.02 18.92
CA PRO A 637 -2.41 5.33 19.36
C PRO A 637 -1.39 6.25 20.04
N THR A 638 -1.36 7.53 19.66
CA THR A 638 -0.45 8.54 20.22
C THR A 638 -0.64 8.78 21.72
N ARG A 639 -1.77 8.35 22.30
CA ARG A 639 -1.99 8.37 23.76
C ARG A 639 -1.27 7.25 24.51
N PHE A 640 -0.88 6.17 23.81
CA PHE A 640 -0.13 5.03 24.37
C PHE A 640 1.39 5.20 24.18
N GLU A 641 1.81 5.77 23.05
CA GLU A 641 3.20 6.20 22.82
C GLU A 641 3.65 7.26 23.85
N ARG A 642 2.71 8.10 24.31
CA ARG A 642 2.88 9.03 25.44
C ARG A 642 2.15 8.52 26.68
N SER A 643 2.61 7.38 27.20
CA SER A 643 2.31 7.01 28.58
C SER A 643 2.69 8.19 29.49
N PRO A 644 1.81 8.66 30.40
CA PRO A 644 2.23 9.59 31.45
C PRO A 644 3.39 8.97 32.21
N ALA A 645 4.45 9.76 32.48
CA ALA A 645 5.63 9.29 33.20
C ALA A 645 5.30 8.73 34.60
N ASP A 646 4.12 9.05 35.12
CA ASP A 646 3.69 8.76 36.49
C ASP A 646 2.94 7.41 36.63
N GLY A 647 2.54 6.75 35.54
CA GLY A 647 1.82 5.46 35.60
C GLY A 647 0.44 5.46 36.28
N THR A 648 -0.09 6.63 36.63
CA THR A 648 -1.30 6.83 37.48
C THR A 648 -2.64 6.83 36.75
N THR A 649 -2.68 6.63 35.43
CA THR A 649 -3.95 6.65 34.66
C THR A 649 -4.50 5.24 34.48
N TRP A 650 -5.65 4.94 35.07
CA TRP A 650 -6.33 3.66 34.90
C TRP A 650 -7.13 3.65 33.58
N PHE A 651 -6.68 2.83 32.64
CA PHE A 651 -7.22 2.69 31.28
C PHE A 651 -7.58 1.23 30.99
N PRO A 652 -8.65 0.94 30.22
CA PRO A 652 -9.00 -0.44 29.84
C PRO A 652 -7.81 -1.20 29.26
N SER A 653 -7.42 -2.29 29.91
CA SER A 653 -6.24 -3.11 29.58
C SER A 653 -6.61 -4.47 29.02
N MET A 654 -7.80 -4.98 29.33
CA MET A 654 -8.26 -6.31 28.96
C MET A 654 -8.88 -6.31 27.54
N LYS A 655 -9.11 -7.51 26.99
CA LYS A 655 -9.89 -7.68 25.76
C LYS A 655 -11.36 -7.37 26.06
N MET A 656 -12.04 -6.71 25.13
CA MET A 656 -13.46 -6.35 25.24
C MET A 656 -13.81 -5.45 26.45
N GLU A 657 -12.83 -4.80 27.07
CA GLU A 657 -13.05 -3.87 28.20
C GLU A 657 -13.31 -2.43 27.73
N GLY A 658 -14.19 -1.73 28.44
CA GLY A 658 -14.39 -0.29 28.34
C GLY A 658 -14.66 0.33 29.72
N HIS A 659 -14.38 1.62 29.87
CA HIS A 659 -14.77 2.38 31.06
C HIS A 659 -16.05 3.15 30.78
N VAL A 660 -17.06 2.92 31.61
CA VAL A 660 -18.30 3.72 31.67
C VAL A 660 -18.04 4.89 32.63
N SER A 661 -18.34 6.11 32.20
CA SER A 661 -18.27 7.30 33.05
C SER A 661 -19.47 7.28 34.00
N MET A 662 -19.21 7.21 35.30
CA MET A 662 -20.23 7.17 36.33
C MET A 662 -20.12 8.41 37.22
N SER A 663 -21.27 9.03 37.48
CA SER A 663 -21.36 10.17 38.39
C SER A 663 -21.11 9.74 39.84
N PRO A 664 -20.76 10.66 40.76
CA PRO A 664 -20.59 10.33 42.17
C PRO A 664 -21.83 9.72 42.84
N ILE A 665 -23.04 9.95 42.31
CA ILE A 665 -24.30 9.37 42.80
C ILE A 665 -24.66 8.03 42.15
N GLY A 666 -23.83 7.55 41.21
CA GLY A 666 -24.00 6.25 40.55
C GLY A 666 -24.96 6.23 39.36
N PHE A 667 -25.39 5.02 38.99
CA PHE A 667 -26.57 4.80 38.15
C PHE A 667 -27.84 4.70 39.01
N THR A 668 -28.98 5.11 38.45
CA THR A 668 -30.29 4.76 39.03
C THR A 668 -30.54 3.26 38.90
N SER A 669 -31.22 2.66 39.87
CA SER A 669 -31.60 1.23 39.86
C SER A 669 -32.33 0.80 38.57
N ARG A 670 -33.12 1.69 37.96
CA ARG A 670 -33.81 1.48 36.66
C ARG A 670 -32.86 1.25 35.47
N ARG A 671 -31.63 1.72 35.57
CA ARG A 671 -30.58 1.53 34.56
C ARG A 671 -29.68 0.32 34.84
N VAL A 672 -29.91 -0.40 35.94
CA VAL A 672 -29.13 -1.58 36.31
C VAL A 672 -30.03 -2.82 36.27
N TRP A 673 -29.62 -3.79 35.46
CA TRP A 673 -30.37 -5.01 35.21
C TRP A 673 -29.52 -6.20 35.66
N LEU A 674 -30.08 -7.11 36.44
CA LEU A 674 -29.40 -8.38 36.74
C LEU A 674 -29.64 -9.35 35.59
N VAL A 675 -28.56 -9.97 35.09
CA VAL A 675 -28.65 -11.06 34.10
C VAL A 675 -28.70 -12.40 34.83
N ASN A 676 -29.63 -13.28 34.45
CA ASN A 676 -29.76 -14.61 35.04
C ASN A 676 -28.57 -15.52 34.69
N SER A 677 -28.33 -16.54 35.51
CA SER A 677 -27.12 -17.36 35.46
C SER A 677 -26.95 -18.20 34.18
N ASN A 678 -28.02 -18.43 33.43
CA ASN A 678 -28.03 -19.14 32.15
C ASN A 678 -27.99 -18.21 30.91
N MET A 679 -27.87 -16.89 31.11
CA MET A 679 -27.78 -15.87 30.06
C MET A 679 -29.01 -15.76 29.13
N THR A 680 -30.21 -16.17 29.58
CA THR A 680 -31.44 -16.08 28.77
C THR A 680 -32.32 -14.89 29.09
N ARG A 681 -32.14 -14.20 30.22
CA ARG A 681 -33.02 -13.12 30.67
C ARG A 681 -32.31 -12.10 31.55
N ALA A 682 -32.77 -10.86 31.51
CA ALA A 682 -32.44 -9.85 32.52
C ALA A 682 -33.67 -9.09 33.00
N ALA A 683 -33.65 -8.64 34.26
CA ALA A 683 -34.68 -7.80 34.87
C ALA A 683 -34.05 -6.64 35.67
N THR A 684 -34.76 -5.52 35.87
CA THR A 684 -34.21 -4.41 36.66
C THR A 684 -33.99 -4.83 38.12
N VAL A 685 -32.94 -4.32 38.76
CA VAL A 685 -32.69 -4.62 40.18
C VAL A 685 -33.79 -4.06 41.09
N GLU A 686 -34.46 -2.97 40.68
CA GLU A 686 -35.64 -2.43 41.37
C GLU A 686 -36.81 -3.40 41.32
N ASP A 687 -37.15 -3.92 40.13
CA ASP A 687 -38.25 -4.88 39.95
C ASP A 687 -38.00 -6.20 40.70
N ILE A 688 -36.75 -6.69 40.70
CA ILE A 688 -36.29 -7.87 41.44
C ILE A 688 -36.42 -7.66 42.95
N HIS A 689 -36.00 -6.50 43.47
CA HIS A 689 -36.11 -6.18 44.88
C HIS A 689 -37.58 -6.10 45.30
N LEU A 690 -38.41 -5.36 44.57
CA LEU A 690 -39.86 -5.30 44.81
C LEU A 690 -40.52 -6.68 44.77
N GLN A 691 -40.09 -7.56 43.85
CA GLN A 691 -40.61 -8.92 43.77
C GLN A 691 -40.22 -9.76 44.99
N ALA A 692 -38.98 -9.63 45.48
CA ALA A 692 -38.54 -10.28 46.71
C ALA A 692 -39.37 -9.82 47.92
N LEU A 693 -39.65 -8.52 48.06
CA LEU A 693 -40.49 -7.99 49.15
C LEU A 693 -41.92 -8.58 49.16
N THR A 694 -42.44 -9.04 48.00
CA THR A 694 -43.77 -9.66 47.92
C THR A 694 -43.80 -11.16 48.25
N ARG A 695 -42.65 -11.83 48.43
CA ARG A 695 -42.61 -13.24 48.81
C ARG A 695 -42.84 -13.41 50.30
N ALA A 696 -43.85 -14.19 50.68
CA ALA A 696 -44.05 -14.60 52.07
C ALA A 696 -42.96 -15.58 52.52
N THR A 697 -42.32 -15.30 53.66
CA THR A 697 -41.22 -16.10 54.24
C THR A 697 -41.66 -17.11 55.29
N GLY A 698 -42.88 -16.99 55.83
CA GLY A 698 -43.31 -17.75 57.00
C GLY A 698 -42.61 -17.33 58.31
N SER A 699 -41.87 -16.21 58.30
CA SER A 699 -41.22 -15.60 59.46
C SER A 699 -41.43 -14.08 59.45
N ASP A 700 -41.09 -13.40 60.55
CA ASP A 700 -41.13 -11.94 60.62
C ASP A 700 -40.01 -11.25 59.80
N GLN A 701 -39.08 -12.03 59.23
CA GLN A 701 -38.00 -11.53 58.39
C GLN A 701 -38.45 -11.47 56.92
N ASN A 702 -38.21 -10.33 56.28
CA ASN A 702 -38.48 -10.09 54.86
C ASN A 702 -37.60 -10.99 53.95
N ALA A 703 -38.19 -11.50 52.85
CA ALA A 703 -37.53 -12.45 51.96
C ALA A 703 -36.27 -11.88 51.28
N ALA A 704 -36.27 -10.58 50.95
CA ALA A 704 -35.10 -9.94 50.34
C ALA A 704 -33.89 -10.00 51.28
N ASP A 705 -34.08 -9.67 52.56
CA ASP A 705 -33.02 -9.66 53.57
C ASP A 705 -32.53 -11.09 53.87
N ALA A 706 -33.43 -12.07 53.96
CA ALA A 706 -33.06 -13.47 54.17
C ALA A 706 -32.24 -14.07 53.01
N ILE A 707 -32.57 -13.74 51.75
CA ILE A 707 -31.77 -14.14 50.57
C ILE A 707 -30.41 -13.43 50.57
N GLU A 708 -30.38 -12.15 50.96
CA GLU A 708 -29.17 -11.33 51.03
C GLU A 708 -28.19 -11.85 52.09
N GLU A 709 -28.68 -12.21 53.28
CA GLU A 709 -27.88 -12.76 54.37
C GLU A 709 -27.21 -14.08 53.99
N ARG A 710 -27.93 -15.02 53.35
CA ARG A 710 -27.34 -16.27 52.81
C ARG A 710 -26.23 -15.99 51.80
N THR A 711 -26.47 -15.03 50.90
CA THR A 711 -25.47 -14.60 49.90
C THR A 711 -24.21 -14.05 50.57
N ARG A 712 -24.36 -13.16 51.55
CA ARG A 712 -23.24 -12.56 52.30
C ARG A 712 -22.51 -13.59 53.17
N ALA A 713 -23.22 -14.60 53.69
CA ALA A 713 -22.66 -15.73 54.43
C ALA A 713 -21.86 -16.72 53.56
N GLY A 714 -21.91 -16.59 52.23
CA GLY A 714 -21.14 -17.43 51.30
C GLY A 714 -21.89 -18.62 50.72
N GLU A 715 -23.21 -18.71 50.93
CA GLU A 715 -24.03 -19.72 50.26
C GLU A 715 -24.07 -19.49 48.74
N LEU A 716 -24.26 -20.57 47.98
CA LEU A 716 -24.25 -20.54 46.51
C LEU A 716 -25.67 -20.41 45.93
N ASN A 717 -26.46 -19.51 46.51
CA ASN A 717 -27.89 -19.32 46.25
C ASN A 717 -28.23 -18.46 45.01
N ARG A 718 -27.39 -18.47 43.96
CA ARG A 718 -27.62 -17.67 42.73
C ARG A 718 -28.96 -18.00 42.07
N ASN A 719 -29.40 -19.26 42.17
CA ASN A 719 -30.70 -19.74 41.70
C ASN A 719 -31.89 -19.00 42.35
N GLU A 720 -31.80 -18.53 43.59
CA GLU A 720 -32.88 -17.76 44.22
C GLU A 720 -33.14 -16.44 43.50
N TYR A 721 -32.07 -15.81 42.99
CA TYR A 721 -32.13 -14.60 42.16
C TYR A 721 -32.61 -14.89 40.73
N ASP A 722 -32.22 -16.03 40.16
CA ASP A 722 -32.73 -16.44 38.84
C ASP A 722 -34.26 -16.62 38.87
N VAL A 723 -34.80 -17.28 39.91
CA VAL A 723 -36.26 -17.40 40.10
C VAL A 723 -36.92 -16.04 40.35
N LEU A 724 -36.25 -15.07 40.99
CA LEU A 724 -36.79 -13.71 41.11
C LEU A 724 -36.88 -12.99 39.76
N ILE A 725 -35.96 -13.23 38.82
CA ILE A 725 -36.04 -12.70 37.45
C ILE A 725 -37.25 -13.32 36.71
N ASP A 726 -37.50 -14.61 36.91
CA ASP A 726 -38.65 -15.30 36.31
C ASP A 726 -40.00 -14.89 36.95
N ASP A 727 -40.04 -14.62 38.25
CA ASP A 727 -41.20 -14.02 38.92
C ASP A 727 -41.51 -12.62 38.38
N VAL A 728 -40.49 -11.79 38.13
CA VAL A 728 -40.64 -10.45 37.53
C VAL A 728 -41.24 -10.56 36.12
N ALA A 729 -40.77 -11.52 35.30
CA ALA A 729 -41.34 -11.79 33.98
C ALA A 729 -42.80 -12.27 34.07
N THR A 730 -43.10 -13.17 35.01
CA THR A 730 -44.44 -13.72 35.25
C THR A 730 -45.42 -12.64 35.72
N ALA A 731 -44.94 -11.64 36.46
CA ALA A 731 -45.70 -10.45 36.84
C ALA A 731 -45.91 -9.43 35.70
N GLY A 732 -45.45 -9.72 34.47
CA GLY A 732 -45.59 -8.82 33.32
C GLY A 732 -44.76 -7.53 33.41
N LYS A 733 -43.77 -7.47 34.31
CA LYS A 733 -42.86 -6.33 34.47
C LYS A 733 -41.79 -6.35 33.36
N ARG A 734 -40.94 -5.31 33.34
CA ARG A 734 -39.93 -5.14 32.28
C ARG A 734 -38.82 -6.18 32.39
N THR A 735 -38.72 -7.07 31.41
CA THR A 735 -37.57 -7.97 31.20
C THR A 735 -36.94 -7.75 29.83
N ILE A 736 -35.70 -8.25 29.68
CA ILE A 736 -35.00 -8.38 28.41
C ILE A 736 -34.80 -9.87 28.17
N GLU A 737 -35.38 -10.39 27.09
CA GLU A 737 -35.11 -11.74 26.62
C GLU A 737 -33.80 -11.76 25.82
N LEU A 738 -32.93 -12.72 26.12
CA LEU A 738 -31.60 -12.85 25.55
C LEU A 738 -31.51 -14.15 24.74
N PRO A 739 -31.05 -14.10 23.47
CA PRO A 739 -31.08 -15.27 22.59
C PRO A 739 -30.10 -16.36 23.02
N THR A 740 -30.64 -17.53 23.38
CA THR A 740 -29.86 -18.69 23.84
C THR A 740 -28.87 -19.18 22.78
N GLY A 741 -27.64 -19.48 23.20
CA GLY A 741 -26.62 -20.10 22.34
C GLY A 741 -25.90 -19.14 21.38
N GLN A 742 -26.13 -17.83 21.48
CA GLN A 742 -25.41 -16.81 20.73
C GLN A 742 -24.51 -15.99 21.64
N ASP A 743 -23.36 -15.53 21.13
CA ASP A 743 -22.51 -14.57 21.85
C ASP A 743 -23.18 -13.19 21.78
N ILE A 744 -23.60 -12.65 22.93
CA ILE A 744 -24.34 -11.38 23.03
C ILE A 744 -23.39 -10.24 23.40
N PHE A 745 -23.46 -9.14 22.65
CA PHE A 745 -22.62 -7.95 22.81
C PHE A 745 -23.42 -6.68 23.12
N SER A 746 -22.73 -5.65 23.59
CA SER A 746 -23.29 -4.33 23.94
C SER A 746 -24.24 -3.69 22.92
N ASN A 747 -24.04 -3.97 21.62
CA ASN A 747 -24.80 -3.36 20.54
C ASN A 747 -26.07 -4.17 20.18
N ASP A 748 -26.18 -5.40 20.68
CA ASP A 748 -27.32 -6.30 20.42
C ASP A 748 -28.46 -6.07 21.44
N ILE A 749 -28.16 -5.36 22.53
CA ILE A 749 -29.10 -5.07 23.61
C ILE A 749 -30.07 -3.95 23.21
N VAL A 750 -31.36 -4.28 23.19
CA VAL A 750 -32.47 -3.34 23.06
C VAL A 750 -33.24 -3.31 24.38
N PHE A 751 -33.19 -2.19 25.09
CA PHE A 751 -33.98 -2.01 26.31
C PHE A 751 -35.47 -1.83 25.97
N PRO A 752 -36.40 -2.44 26.72
CA PRO A 752 -37.81 -2.14 26.60
C PRO A 752 -38.07 -0.65 26.91
N PRO A 753 -39.13 -0.05 26.35
CA PRO A 753 -39.52 1.32 26.69
C PRO A 753 -39.83 1.44 28.18
N GLU A 754 -39.65 2.63 28.74
CA GLU A 754 -40.15 2.89 30.09
C GLU A 754 -41.67 2.97 30.06
N THR A 755 -42.32 1.99 30.70
CA THR A 755 -43.76 2.04 30.96
C THR A 755 -44.01 3.14 31.99
N ILE A 756 -44.35 4.33 31.51
CA ILE A 756 -44.86 5.40 32.38
C ILE A 756 -46.27 4.99 32.78
N THR A 757 -46.40 4.30 33.92
CA THR A 757 -47.66 4.23 34.66
C THR A 757 -47.96 5.63 35.19
N LEU A 758 -48.90 6.30 34.53
CA LEU A 758 -49.52 7.57 34.96
C LEU A 758 -50.35 7.36 36.24
#